data_AF-A0A9W8TED4-F1
#
_entry.id   AF-A0A9W8TED4-F1
#
_cell.length_a   1.000
_cell.length_b   1.000
_cell.length_c   1.000
_cell.angle_alpha   90.00
_cell.angle_beta   90.00
_cell.angle_gamma   90.00
#
_symmetry.space_group_name_H-M   'P 1'
#
loop_
_entity.id
_entity.type
_entity.pdbx_description
1 polymer ?
#
loop_
_entity_poly.entity_id
_entity_poly.type
_entity_poly.pdbx_seq_one_letter_code
_entity_poly.pdbx_strand_id
1 'polypeptide(L)'
;MLGYNNQLNEILMNTWLAYKSKRAYVWQDFYWNPKHYPWPESKHRERLPRTPLNALIAGPSAGGPWEPGDNAPRSISEAWYHIVCPRNEVKLLNTHDIKPPVWFEDGKVIFDHWQKVLTDAPERCIEIHGADFSEDGNPQVFDLFLWGGPRVLSLWEDFKNSPVSRLLATSPLVQGAVDKNNWDLLPELPDPFNNPPAPNYEWGKNEPQNIEYYMKRCYPDDQTILEKVKKAREEYVRAAKPGEYRQLDVLFILSNDKTGWVDGLKTIFKDDGWHTIVTTRDLELSQAEKDIGMAVDMDLARLAAVFVGNGATGPILSLWASILLPEVLEAMDTHDTPAIYIWKIILAVPSFIGHLLVDLDQPPTYEKLRTWETNLPQHNFDLPFPEGRTGRYVYFSNELIKIGWNNKLSELLMNSHLAYKSNRAYVFQEFIWDSSHYPWPYYKFRTWIPRTPLNALIAGPTAGGPWDPADDAPRSVSLVHFNKVCPPSERRIINTQDVKPAVAWAEGNVIFDTWQKLLSEAPERCIEIQMPEEKVDRFGQIFDMYLWGSTRVLSLWEEFKNSPVSHLLAPSPIVHSAVVRNEYLLLPRGPRREERVPADPYDRLLAIHVRRGDFKEACGELARWNSSFYSWNLHPSLPDKFLVPPGGEWGKNTPENVAIYEERCFPTDEFILNKIRRAREDYVRSRKVGEDRYLDTLFLLTNDRTKWLDEFKETLRKEGWTTIVTTRDLELDMEQKDVGMAVDMEFARRAAVFIGNGWSSFTSNIVHRRLVDGREPISIRFY
;
A
#
# COMPACT_ATOMS: atom_id res chain seq x y z
N MET A 1 4.73 2.21 -10.61
CA MET A 1 4.97 1.54 -11.91
C MET A 1 4.66 2.53 -13.02
N LEU A 2 5.65 2.80 -13.86
CA LEU A 2 5.51 3.65 -15.04
C LEU A 2 4.68 2.94 -16.12
N GLY A 3 4.04 3.69 -17.02
CA GLY A 3 3.31 3.12 -18.16
C GLY A 3 4.23 2.39 -19.16
N TYR A 4 3.65 1.59 -20.06
CA TYR A 4 4.39 0.76 -21.03
C TYR A 4 5.47 1.51 -21.80
N ASN A 5 5.14 2.66 -22.40
CA ASN A 5 6.08 3.44 -23.20
C ASN A 5 7.27 3.97 -22.39
N ASN A 6 7.08 4.32 -21.11
CA ASN A 6 8.16 4.82 -20.28
C ASN A 6 9.16 3.70 -19.95
N GLN A 7 8.66 2.51 -19.61
CA GLN A 7 9.52 1.35 -19.39
C GLN A 7 10.22 0.93 -20.70
N LEU A 8 9.54 1.00 -21.84
CA LEU A 8 10.15 0.69 -23.14
C LEU A 8 11.29 1.67 -23.45
N ASN A 9 11.09 2.98 -23.27
CA ASN A 9 12.15 3.98 -23.45
C ASN A 9 13.37 3.69 -22.58
N GLU A 10 13.13 3.34 -21.31
CA GLU A 10 14.19 2.96 -20.38
C GLU A 10 14.92 1.67 -20.82
N ILE A 11 14.18 0.65 -21.27
CA ILE A 11 14.74 -0.60 -21.80
C ILE A 11 15.64 -0.32 -23.01
N LEU A 12 15.16 0.48 -23.97
CA LEU A 12 15.93 0.80 -25.19
C LEU A 12 17.20 1.57 -24.84
N MET A 13 17.11 2.53 -23.94
CA MET A 13 18.25 3.35 -23.53
C MET A 13 19.27 2.55 -22.72
N ASN A 14 18.81 1.71 -21.79
CA ASN A 14 19.68 0.81 -21.03
C ASN A 14 20.32 -0.26 -21.94
N THR A 15 19.62 -0.74 -22.96
CA THR A 15 20.19 -1.64 -23.97
C THR A 15 21.28 -0.93 -24.75
N TRP A 16 21.06 0.31 -25.17
CA TRP A 16 22.06 1.09 -25.90
C TRP A 16 23.27 1.43 -25.03
N LEU A 17 23.05 1.76 -23.75
CA LEU A 17 24.09 1.98 -22.76
C LEU A 17 24.95 0.73 -22.55
N ALA A 18 24.33 -0.44 -22.39
CA ALA A 18 25.03 -1.72 -22.27
C ALA A 18 25.85 -2.04 -23.53
N TYR A 19 25.25 -1.84 -24.71
CA TYR A 19 25.92 -1.99 -26.01
C TYR A 19 27.18 -1.12 -26.10
N LYS A 20 27.05 0.18 -25.78
CA LYS A 20 28.19 1.14 -25.78
C LYS A 20 29.24 0.83 -24.72
N SER A 21 28.87 0.13 -23.65
CA SER A 21 29.75 -0.33 -22.58
C SER A 21 30.31 -1.74 -22.82
N LYS A 22 30.05 -2.36 -23.98
CA LYS A 22 30.45 -3.73 -24.33
C LYS A 22 29.95 -4.79 -23.33
N ARG A 23 28.75 -4.59 -22.79
CA ARG A 23 28.08 -5.49 -21.84
C ARG A 23 26.79 -6.04 -22.43
N ALA A 24 26.37 -7.20 -21.94
CA ALA A 24 25.04 -7.73 -22.21
C ALA A 24 24.02 -6.96 -21.36
N TYR A 25 22.95 -6.46 -21.98
CA TYR A 25 21.79 -5.98 -21.24
C TYR A 25 21.02 -7.15 -20.65
N VAL A 26 20.55 -7.01 -19.42
CA VAL A 26 19.72 -8.02 -18.76
C VAL A 26 18.28 -7.52 -18.82
N TRP A 27 17.46 -8.17 -19.62
CA TRP A 27 16.05 -7.81 -19.72
C TRP A 27 15.21 -8.59 -18.73
N GLN A 28 14.20 -7.90 -18.20
CA GLN A 28 13.19 -8.46 -17.31
C GLN A 28 11.86 -8.58 -18.06
N ASP A 29 10.96 -9.42 -17.54
CA ASP A 29 9.58 -9.41 -17.98
C ASP A 29 8.95 -8.04 -17.71
N PHE A 30 8.05 -7.62 -18.58
CA PHE A 30 7.33 -6.37 -18.43
C PHE A 30 6.31 -6.49 -17.29
N TYR A 31 6.46 -5.69 -16.23
CA TYR A 31 5.53 -5.68 -15.10
C TYR A 31 4.42 -4.66 -15.29
N TRP A 32 3.18 -5.13 -15.16
CA TRP A 32 1.99 -4.32 -15.27
C TRP A 32 1.58 -3.77 -13.91
N ASN A 33 1.16 -2.50 -13.90
CA ASN A 33 0.31 -2.02 -12.82
C ASN A 33 -1.02 -2.78 -12.87
N PRO A 34 -1.47 -3.46 -11.79
CA PRO A 34 -2.70 -4.25 -11.80
C PRO A 34 -3.93 -3.48 -12.31
N LYS A 35 -4.01 -2.17 -12.06
CA LYS A 35 -5.12 -1.31 -12.54
C LYS A 35 -5.13 -1.12 -14.06
N HIS A 36 -3.98 -1.29 -14.70
CA HIS A 36 -3.76 -1.07 -16.13
C HIS A 36 -3.58 -2.38 -16.91
N TYR A 37 -3.61 -3.54 -16.24
CA TYR A 37 -3.54 -4.82 -16.92
C TYR A 37 -4.84 -5.10 -17.70
N PRO A 38 -4.79 -5.68 -18.91
CA PRO A 38 -5.99 -5.91 -19.74
C PRO A 38 -7.03 -6.86 -19.11
N TRP A 39 -6.62 -7.68 -18.15
CA TRP A 39 -7.48 -8.65 -17.49
C TRP A 39 -8.00 -8.17 -16.13
N PRO A 40 -9.24 -8.53 -15.76
CA PRO A 40 -9.73 -8.29 -14.42
C PRO A 40 -8.84 -8.99 -13.40
N GLU A 41 -8.73 -8.42 -12.20
CA GLU A 41 -7.87 -8.91 -11.11
C GLU A 41 -8.11 -10.38 -10.78
N SER A 42 -9.36 -10.84 -10.91
CA SER A 42 -9.74 -12.26 -10.74
C SER A 42 -9.09 -13.24 -11.71
N LYS A 43 -8.47 -12.75 -12.79
CA LYS A 43 -7.76 -13.56 -13.80
C LYS A 43 -6.24 -13.36 -13.75
N HIS A 44 -5.71 -12.60 -12.80
CA HIS A 44 -4.26 -12.44 -12.64
C HIS A 44 -3.68 -13.77 -12.15
N ARG A 45 -2.62 -14.26 -12.81
CA ARG A 45 -1.91 -15.48 -12.40
C ARG A 45 -0.91 -15.23 -11.27
N GLU A 46 -0.49 -13.98 -11.12
CA GLU A 46 0.48 -13.51 -10.16
C GLU A 46 0.02 -12.15 -9.62
N ARG A 47 0.46 -11.78 -8.40
CA ARG A 47 0.10 -10.51 -7.75
C ARG A 47 0.46 -9.28 -8.59
N LEU A 48 1.55 -9.36 -9.35
CA LEU A 48 1.94 -8.38 -10.34
C LEU A 48 1.90 -9.08 -11.70
N PRO A 49 0.88 -8.82 -12.54
CA PRO A 49 0.84 -9.43 -13.85
C PRO A 49 2.08 -9.02 -14.64
N ARG A 50 2.67 -9.98 -15.36
CA ARG A 50 3.86 -9.75 -16.17
C ARG A 50 3.71 -10.36 -17.56
N THR A 51 4.31 -9.70 -18.55
CA THR A 51 4.35 -10.17 -19.94
C THR A 51 5.82 -10.32 -20.36
N PRO A 52 6.24 -11.46 -20.94
CA PRO A 52 7.61 -11.62 -21.43
C PRO A 52 8.00 -10.49 -22.39
N LEU A 53 9.17 -9.88 -22.21
CA LEU A 53 9.58 -8.73 -23.04
C LEU A 53 9.64 -9.11 -24.53
N ASN A 54 10.11 -10.30 -24.84
CA ASN A 54 10.16 -10.84 -26.20
C ASN A 54 8.78 -11.15 -26.82
N ALA A 55 7.70 -11.11 -26.03
CA ALA A 55 6.34 -11.13 -26.55
C ALA A 55 5.88 -9.72 -26.98
N LEU A 56 6.51 -8.65 -26.48
CA LEU A 56 6.15 -7.26 -26.76
C LEU A 56 7.01 -6.67 -27.90
N ILE A 57 8.32 -6.92 -27.88
CA ILE A 57 9.26 -6.39 -28.87
C ILE A 57 10.21 -7.48 -29.38
N ALA A 58 10.81 -7.23 -30.54
CA ALA A 58 11.90 -8.00 -31.12
C ALA A 58 13.13 -7.11 -31.34
N GLY A 59 14.23 -7.75 -31.71
CA GLY A 59 15.52 -7.09 -31.88
C GLY A 59 16.43 -7.24 -30.65
N PRO A 60 17.57 -6.53 -30.64
CA PRO A 60 18.63 -6.77 -29.66
C PRO A 60 18.21 -6.60 -28.20
N SER A 61 17.29 -5.68 -27.88
CA SER A 61 16.81 -5.44 -26.52
C SER A 61 16.07 -6.63 -25.91
N ALA A 62 15.51 -7.51 -26.75
CA ALA A 62 14.83 -8.75 -26.35
C ALA A 62 15.62 -10.02 -26.70
N GLY A 63 16.94 -9.90 -26.87
CA GLY A 63 17.85 -11.03 -27.14
C GLY A 63 18.00 -11.40 -28.63
N GLY A 64 17.45 -10.58 -29.54
CA GLY A 64 17.68 -10.72 -30.98
C GLY A 64 19.14 -10.48 -31.38
N PRO A 65 19.54 -10.86 -32.61
CA PRO A 65 20.88 -10.60 -33.11
C PRO A 65 21.13 -9.10 -33.35
N TRP A 66 22.39 -8.70 -33.22
CA TRP A 66 22.91 -7.43 -33.75
C TRP A 66 23.07 -7.51 -35.28
N GLU A 67 23.59 -6.44 -35.88
CA GLU A 67 23.90 -6.43 -37.32
C GLU A 67 24.98 -7.46 -37.68
N PRO A 68 24.98 -7.99 -38.91
CA PRO A 68 26.04 -8.88 -39.38
C PRO A 68 27.43 -8.23 -39.20
N GLY A 69 28.31 -8.93 -38.47
CA GLY A 69 29.68 -8.47 -38.18
C GLY A 69 29.83 -7.71 -36.85
N ASP A 70 28.73 -7.42 -36.15
CA ASP A 70 28.75 -6.86 -34.81
C ASP A 70 28.99 -7.95 -33.76
N ASN A 71 30.02 -7.76 -32.94
CA ASN A 71 30.45 -8.71 -31.91
C ASN A 71 30.02 -8.29 -30.50
N ALA A 72 29.11 -7.32 -30.36
CA ALA A 72 28.59 -6.94 -29.05
C ALA A 72 27.86 -8.12 -28.37
N PRO A 73 27.96 -8.25 -27.03
CA PRO A 73 27.21 -9.26 -26.30
C PRO A 73 25.71 -9.10 -26.54
N ARG A 74 24.99 -10.22 -26.71
CA ARG A 74 23.52 -10.18 -26.82
C ARG A 74 22.89 -9.95 -25.47
N SER A 75 21.73 -9.30 -25.46
CA SER A 75 20.92 -9.19 -24.25
C SER A 75 20.46 -10.58 -23.79
N ILE A 76 20.41 -10.78 -22.48
CA ILE A 76 20.02 -12.04 -21.84
C ILE A 76 18.85 -11.80 -20.90
N SER A 77 18.06 -12.84 -20.61
CA SER A 77 17.00 -12.74 -19.61
C SER A 77 17.59 -12.66 -18.20
N GLU A 78 16.85 -12.04 -17.28
CA GLU A 78 17.15 -12.05 -15.84
C GLU A 78 17.37 -13.46 -15.29
N ALA A 79 16.53 -14.41 -15.68
CA ALA A 79 16.68 -15.81 -15.29
C ALA A 79 18.05 -16.39 -15.73
N TRP A 80 18.51 -16.05 -16.94
CA TRP A 80 19.82 -16.48 -17.42
C TRP A 80 20.96 -15.73 -16.73
N TYR A 81 20.80 -14.44 -16.46
CA TYR A 81 21.75 -13.66 -15.68
C TYR A 81 22.04 -14.31 -14.34
N HIS A 82 21.02 -14.70 -13.57
CA HIS A 82 21.22 -15.37 -12.28
C HIS A 82 21.89 -16.74 -12.36
N ILE A 83 21.83 -17.41 -13.52
CA ILE A 83 22.57 -18.65 -13.76
C ILE A 83 24.06 -18.37 -14.01
N VAL A 84 24.38 -17.33 -14.78
CA VAL A 84 25.77 -17.03 -15.20
C VAL A 84 26.49 -16.02 -14.30
N CYS A 85 25.77 -15.39 -13.38
CA CYS A 85 26.23 -14.40 -12.41
C CYS A 85 25.69 -14.75 -11.01
N PRO A 86 26.36 -15.66 -10.27
CA PRO A 86 25.94 -16.01 -8.91
C PRO A 86 26.09 -14.80 -7.97
N ARG A 87 25.25 -14.72 -6.92
CA ARG A 87 25.14 -13.52 -6.06
C ARG A 87 26.46 -13.03 -5.45
N ASN A 88 27.43 -13.91 -5.21
CA ASN A 88 28.75 -13.56 -4.69
C ASN A 88 29.69 -12.91 -5.73
N GLU A 89 29.35 -12.98 -7.01
CA GLU A 89 30.09 -12.35 -8.11
C GLU A 89 29.44 -11.03 -8.58
N VAL A 90 28.24 -10.72 -8.09
CA VAL A 90 27.49 -9.53 -8.49
C VAL A 90 27.99 -8.30 -7.74
N LYS A 91 28.45 -7.30 -8.50
CA LYS A 91 28.68 -5.94 -7.99
C LYS A 91 27.38 -5.15 -8.03
N LEU A 92 26.92 -4.73 -6.85
CA LEU A 92 25.80 -3.82 -6.72
C LEU A 92 26.28 -2.37 -6.91
N LEU A 93 25.60 -1.64 -7.79
CA LEU A 93 25.77 -0.20 -8.01
C LEU A 93 24.46 0.50 -7.64
N ASN A 94 24.51 1.46 -6.71
CA ASN A 94 23.31 2.20 -6.31
C ASN A 94 23.20 3.50 -7.11
N THR A 95 22.01 3.83 -7.64
CA THR A 95 21.80 5.09 -8.38
C THR A 95 22.07 6.32 -7.51
N HIS A 96 21.78 6.29 -6.21
CA HIS A 96 22.07 7.40 -5.29
C HIS A 96 23.55 7.74 -5.22
N ASP A 97 24.44 6.74 -5.34
CA ASP A 97 25.89 6.97 -5.25
C ASP A 97 26.46 7.53 -6.56
N ILE A 98 25.80 7.28 -7.69
CA ILE A 98 26.36 7.49 -9.03
C ILE A 98 25.70 8.66 -9.76
N LYS A 99 24.39 8.83 -9.61
CA LYS A 99 23.57 9.77 -10.38
C LYS A 99 23.68 11.25 -9.94
N PRO A 100 23.85 11.63 -8.65
CA PRO A 100 23.79 13.03 -8.22
C PRO A 100 24.63 14.02 -9.04
N PRO A 101 25.86 13.69 -9.51
CA PRO A 101 26.67 14.61 -10.30
C PRO A 101 26.08 14.97 -11.67
N VAL A 102 25.17 14.17 -12.22
CA VAL A 102 24.63 14.35 -13.58
C VAL A 102 23.11 14.41 -13.63
N TRP A 103 22.42 14.38 -12.48
CA TRP A 103 20.97 14.24 -12.41
C TRP A 103 20.22 15.23 -13.32
N PHE A 104 20.58 16.51 -13.25
CA PHE A 104 19.89 17.58 -13.99
C PHE A 104 20.54 17.94 -15.32
N GLU A 105 21.57 17.19 -15.72
CA GLU A 105 22.29 17.43 -16.97
C GLU A 105 21.50 16.95 -18.20
N ASP A 106 21.98 17.34 -19.38
CA ASP A 106 21.47 16.85 -20.65
C ASP A 106 21.62 15.34 -20.78
N GLY A 107 20.71 14.71 -21.52
CA GLY A 107 20.68 13.25 -21.69
C GLY A 107 22.02 12.67 -22.13
N LYS A 108 22.74 13.36 -23.02
CA LYS A 108 24.08 12.95 -23.48
C LYS A 108 25.11 12.89 -22.35
N VAL A 109 25.09 13.86 -21.43
CA VAL A 109 26.00 13.90 -20.27
C VAL A 109 25.68 12.76 -19.31
N ILE A 110 24.40 12.52 -19.03
CA ILE A 110 23.94 11.40 -18.21
C ILE A 110 24.39 10.07 -18.81
N PHE A 111 24.18 9.89 -20.12
CA PHE A 111 24.55 8.68 -20.85
C PHE A 111 26.07 8.44 -20.81
N ASP A 112 26.88 9.45 -21.10
CA ASP A 112 28.35 9.34 -21.11
C ASP A 112 28.90 9.02 -19.72
N HIS A 113 28.30 9.60 -18.67
CA HIS A 113 28.68 9.32 -17.28
C HIS A 113 28.42 7.85 -16.91
N TRP A 114 27.22 7.35 -17.16
CA TRP A 114 26.90 5.95 -16.91
C TRP A 114 27.70 4.99 -17.80
N GLN A 115 27.96 5.37 -19.05
CA GLN A 115 28.78 4.56 -19.96
C GLN A 115 30.19 4.41 -19.38
N LYS A 116 30.78 5.51 -18.88
CA LYS A 116 32.08 5.49 -18.23
C LYS A 116 32.08 4.59 -16.99
N VAL A 117 31.10 4.76 -16.10
CA VAL A 117 30.96 3.94 -14.88
C VAL A 117 30.92 2.44 -15.23
N LEU A 118 30.14 2.05 -16.24
CA LEU A 118 30.02 0.66 -16.65
C LEU A 118 31.24 0.15 -17.41
N THR A 119 31.94 1.01 -18.16
CA THR A 119 33.16 0.64 -18.89
C THR A 119 34.34 0.46 -17.94
N ASP A 120 34.44 1.30 -16.92
CA ASP A 120 35.55 1.29 -15.95
C ASP A 120 35.40 0.19 -14.88
N ALA A 121 34.20 -0.34 -14.66
CA ALA A 121 33.93 -1.41 -13.70
C ALA A 121 34.58 -2.74 -14.15
N PRO A 122 35.55 -3.32 -13.42
CA PRO A 122 36.20 -4.58 -13.81
C PRO A 122 35.29 -5.80 -13.64
N GLU A 123 34.20 -5.68 -12.90
CA GLU A 123 33.35 -6.81 -12.56
C GLU A 123 32.58 -7.31 -13.77
N ARG A 124 32.58 -8.64 -13.94
CA ARG A 124 31.84 -9.32 -14.99
C ARG A 124 30.33 -9.14 -14.81
N CYS A 125 29.85 -9.19 -13.57
CA CYS A 125 28.44 -9.17 -13.21
C CYS A 125 28.15 -7.90 -12.41
N ILE A 126 27.32 -7.04 -12.98
CA ILE A 126 26.90 -5.77 -12.37
C ILE A 126 25.38 -5.78 -12.29
N GLU A 127 24.84 -5.29 -11.18
CA GLU A 127 23.42 -5.05 -10.99
C GLU A 127 23.25 -3.62 -10.49
N ILE A 128 22.47 -2.82 -11.22
CA ILE A 128 22.17 -1.44 -10.85
C ILE A 128 20.90 -1.45 -10.01
N HIS A 129 21.02 -1.07 -8.76
CA HIS A 129 19.91 -0.92 -7.84
C HIS A 129 19.48 0.53 -7.80
N GLY A 130 18.19 0.73 -8.00
CA GLY A 130 17.59 2.00 -7.65
C GLY A 130 17.69 2.23 -6.15
N ALA A 131 18.10 3.43 -5.75
CA ALA A 131 18.06 3.83 -4.35
C ALA A 131 16.64 3.78 -3.79
N ASP A 132 16.49 3.85 -2.47
CA ASP A 132 15.17 4.07 -1.90
C ASP A 132 14.59 5.40 -2.44
N PHE A 133 13.28 5.47 -2.63
CA PHE A 133 12.62 6.65 -3.19
C PHE A 133 12.84 7.90 -2.31
N SER A 134 13.16 7.70 -1.02
CA SER A 134 13.55 8.76 -0.09
C SER A 134 14.95 9.34 -0.35
N GLU A 135 15.83 8.60 -1.01
CA GLU A 135 17.22 8.96 -1.31
C GLU A 135 17.39 9.40 -2.77
N ASP A 136 16.63 8.79 -3.68
CA ASP A 136 16.52 9.18 -5.08
C ASP A 136 15.03 9.09 -5.47
N GLY A 137 14.38 10.25 -5.56
CA GLY A 137 12.95 10.32 -5.93
C GLY A 137 12.65 9.77 -7.33
N ASN A 138 13.66 9.43 -8.14
CA ASN A 138 13.50 8.72 -9.40
C ASN A 138 14.68 7.77 -9.61
N PRO A 139 14.66 6.58 -8.97
CA PRO A 139 15.82 5.72 -8.83
C PRO A 139 16.17 4.93 -10.11
N GLN A 140 15.88 5.49 -11.28
CA GLN A 140 16.25 4.97 -12.60
C GLN A 140 17.61 5.54 -13.05
N VAL A 141 18.31 4.78 -13.90
CA VAL A 141 19.50 5.27 -14.63
C VAL A 141 19.14 6.51 -15.46
N PHE A 142 17.99 6.43 -16.14
CA PHE A 142 17.40 7.52 -16.94
C PHE A 142 16.03 7.88 -16.35
N ASP A 143 15.98 8.94 -15.56
CA ASP A 143 14.78 9.29 -14.80
C ASP A 143 13.60 9.78 -15.66
N LEU A 144 12.41 9.80 -15.04
CA LEU A 144 11.18 10.24 -15.68
C LEU A 144 11.25 11.69 -16.20
N PHE A 145 12.05 12.54 -15.56
CA PHE A 145 12.20 13.94 -15.94
C PHE A 145 13.07 14.12 -17.17
N LEU A 146 13.98 13.19 -17.47
CA LEU A 146 14.69 13.18 -18.74
C LEU A 146 13.70 13.00 -19.89
N TRP A 147 12.81 12.01 -19.80
CA TRP A 147 11.83 11.67 -20.84
C TRP A 147 10.79 12.76 -21.11
N GLY A 148 10.45 13.55 -20.09
CA GLY A 148 9.45 14.60 -20.17
C GLY A 148 9.96 15.97 -20.64
N GLY A 149 11.26 16.12 -20.93
CA GLY A 149 11.88 17.42 -21.20
C GLY A 149 12.82 17.43 -22.41
N PRO A 150 13.28 18.62 -22.84
CA PRO A 150 14.15 18.75 -24.02
C PRO A 150 15.53 18.12 -23.84
N ARG A 151 15.94 17.81 -22.60
CA ARG A 151 17.23 17.18 -22.26
C ARG A 151 17.47 15.87 -23.01
N VAL A 152 16.41 15.10 -23.28
CA VAL A 152 16.49 13.84 -24.04
C VAL A 152 16.89 14.07 -25.51
N LEU A 153 16.61 15.24 -26.07
CA LEU A 153 16.90 15.54 -27.48
C LEU A 153 18.40 15.54 -27.78
N SER A 154 19.24 15.81 -26.78
CA SER A 154 20.71 15.70 -26.90
C SER A 154 21.18 14.28 -27.28
N LEU A 155 20.35 13.25 -27.03
CA LEU A 155 20.63 11.86 -27.39
C LEU A 155 20.11 11.49 -28.79
N TRP A 156 19.23 12.29 -29.39
CA TRP A 156 18.42 11.87 -30.53
C TRP A 156 19.25 11.46 -31.75
N GLU A 157 20.20 12.29 -32.15
CA GLU A 157 21.03 12.03 -33.35
C GLU A 157 21.86 10.76 -33.22
N ASP A 158 22.37 10.48 -32.02
CA ASP A 158 23.16 9.28 -31.74
C ASP A 158 22.27 8.03 -31.60
N PHE A 159 21.14 8.17 -30.90
CA PHE A 159 20.23 7.08 -30.62
C PHE A 159 19.50 6.60 -31.87
N LYS A 160 18.96 7.51 -32.71
CA LYS A 160 18.19 7.14 -33.91
C LYS A 160 19.01 6.32 -34.91
N ASN A 161 20.32 6.52 -34.93
CA ASN A 161 21.26 5.80 -35.80
C ASN A 161 21.86 4.55 -35.13
N SER A 162 21.58 4.32 -33.84
CA SER A 162 22.09 3.17 -33.11
C SER A 162 21.52 1.84 -33.62
N PRO A 163 22.26 0.71 -33.49
CA PRO A 163 21.71 -0.61 -33.80
C PRO A 163 20.45 -0.94 -32.99
N VAL A 164 20.34 -0.45 -31.75
CA VAL A 164 19.16 -0.64 -30.91
C VAL A 164 17.91 -0.01 -31.53
N SER A 165 18.02 1.23 -32.01
CA SER A 165 16.89 1.92 -32.66
C SER A 165 16.58 1.34 -34.05
N ARG A 166 17.60 1.04 -34.86
CA ARG A 166 17.41 0.56 -36.24
C ARG A 166 16.91 -0.87 -36.33
N LEU A 167 17.26 -1.71 -35.35
CA LEU A 167 16.82 -3.10 -35.28
C LEU A 167 15.63 -3.31 -34.34
N LEU A 168 15.07 -2.24 -33.76
CA LEU A 168 13.84 -2.32 -32.99
C LEU A 168 12.71 -2.76 -33.90
N ALA A 169 12.11 -3.89 -33.57
CA ALA A 169 10.93 -4.40 -34.23
C ALA A 169 9.90 -4.80 -33.18
N THR A 170 8.68 -5.02 -33.61
CA THR A 170 7.66 -5.67 -32.78
C THR A 170 7.84 -7.18 -32.82
N SER A 171 7.36 -7.87 -31.79
CA SER A 171 7.49 -9.33 -31.73
C SER A 171 6.68 -10.00 -32.87
N PRO A 172 6.99 -11.25 -33.26
CA PRO A 172 6.14 -11.99 -34.19
C PRO A 172 4.68 -12.13 -33.73
N LEU A 173 4.43 -12.09 -32.42
CA LEU A 173 3.08 -12.12 -31.86
C LEU A 173 2.36 -10.79 -32.08
N VAL A 174 3.05 -9.65 -31.89
CA VAL A 174 2.51 -8.33 -32.23
C VAL A 174 2.28 -8.20 -33.72
N GLN A 175 3.27 -8.58 -34.55
CA GLN A 175 3.15 -8.51 -36.00
C GLN A 175 2.00 -9.37 -36.51
N GLY A 176 1.82 -10.59 -35.98
CA GLY A 176 0.68 -11.45 -36.32
C GLY A 176 -0.66 -10.81 -35.97
N ALA A 177 -0.76 -10.13 -34.82
CA ALA A 177 -1.96 -9.39 -34.44
C ALA A 177 -2.23 -8.20 -35.38
N VAL A 178 -1.18 -7.45 -35.75
CA VAL A 178 -1.27 -6.33 -36.68
C VAL A 178 -1.68 -6.81 -38.06
N ASP A 179 -1.00 -7.82 -38.61
CA ASP A 179 -1.24 -8.39 -39.94
C ASP A 179 -2.66 -8.92 -40.08
N LYS A 180 -3.16 -9.60 -39.04
CA LYS A 180 -4.54 -10.10 -39.00
C LYS A 180 -5.58 -8.98 -39.05
N ASN A 181 -5.24 -7.83 -38.48
CA ASN A 181 -6.10 -6.65 -38.42
C ASN A 181 -5.64 -5.57 -39.42
N ASN A 182 -4.83 -5.91 -40.41
CA ASN A 182 -4.25 -4.92 -41.32
C ASN A 182 -5.25 -4.60 -42.44
N TRP A 183 -6.06 -3.57 -42.23
CA TRP A 183 -6.97 -3.00 -43.23
C TRP A 183 -6.19 -2.12 -44.24
N ASP A 184 -5.39 -2.69 -45.14
CA ASP A 184 -4.70 -2.00 -46.25
C ASP A 184 -4.09 -0.60 -45.88
N LEU A 185 -3.37 -0.51 -44.76
CA LEU A 185 -2.73 0.72 -44.29
C LEU A 185 -1.24 0.75 -44.70
N LEU A 186 -0.85 1.34 -45.85
CA LEU A 186 0.52 1.84 -46.13
C LEU A 186 0.54 2.78 -47.37
N PRO A 187 1.42 3.80 -47.48
CA PRO A 187 2.87 3.74 -47.17
C PRO A 187 3.49 4.90 -46.35
N GLU A 188 4.81 4.78 -46.12
CA GLU A 188 5.74 5.53 -45.22
C GLU A 188 5.63 7.07 -45.17
N LEU A 189 5.98 7.62 -43.99
CA LEU A 189 5.94 9.05 -43.69
C LEU A 189 7.30 9.73 -43.46
N PRO A 190 7.36 11.06 -43.67
CA PRO A 190 8.40 11.93 -43.15
C PRO A 190 8.19 12.32 -41.67
N ASP A 191 9.31 12.64 -41.03
CA ASP A 191 9.50 12.97 -39.61
C ASP A 191 8.61 14.14 -39.08
N PRO A 192 7.74 13.92 -38.07
CA PRO A 192 6.89 14.97 -37.50
C PRO A 192 7.39 15.44 -36.13
N PHE A 193 8.47 16.22 -36.08
CA PHE A 193 8.81 16.99 -34.88
C PHE A 193 9.00 18.47 -35.18
N ASN A 194 7.90 19.22 -35.11
CA ASN A 194 7.94 20.67 -34.90
C ASN A 194 6.70 21.10 -34.09
N ASN A 195 6.70 20.78 -32.80
CA ASN A 195 5.83 21.47 -31.85
C ASN A 195 6.68 22.51 -31.11
N PRO A 196 6.31 23.80 -31.15
CA PRO A 196 6.99 24.79 -30.33
C PRO A 196 6.73 24.50 -28.85
N PRO A 197 7.74 24.65 -27.98
CA PRO A 197 7.54 24.56 -26.52
C PRO A 197 6.53 25.63 -26.05
N ALA A 198 5.95 25.43 -24.86
CA ALA A 198 5.11 26.46 -24.25
C ALA A 198 5.89 27.80 -24.21
N PRO A 199 5.29 28.92 -24.65
CA PRO A 199 5.97 30.20 -24.60
C PRO A 199 6.30 30.54 -23.13
N ASN A 200 7.58 30.80 -22.84
CA ASN A 200 8.09 31.23 -21.53
C ASN A 200 8.03 30.19 -20.37
N TYR A 201 8.27 28.90 -20.64
CA TYR A 201 8.44 27.93 -19.55
C TYR A 201 9.81 28.07 -18.87
N GLU A 202 9.85 28.68 -17.67
CA GLU A 202 10.96 28.56 -16.71
C GLU A 202 10.62 27.49 -15.67
N TRP A 203 11.53 26.52 -15.47
CA TRP A 203 11.38 25.48 -14.47
C TRP A 203 11.19 26.09 -13.07
N GLY A 204 10.08 25.73 -12.40
CA GLY A 204 9.73 26.24 -11.07
C GLY A 204 8.79 27.45 -11.04
N LYS A 205 8.38 28.01 -12.19
CA LYS A 205 7.38 29.08 -12.28
C LYS A 205 6.15 28.62 -13.08
N ASN A 206 5.07 28.24 -12.38
CA ASN A 206 3.81 27.85 -13.00
C ASN A 206 2.82 29.03 -12.96
N GLU A 207 2.88 29.90 -13.98
CA GLU A 207 1.81 30.87 -14.19
C GLU A 207 0.49 30.15 -14.52
N PRO A 208 -0.68 30.66 -14.10
CA PRO A 208 -1.99 30.05 -14.39
C PRO A 208 -2.22 29.71 -15.87
N GLN A 209 -1.64 30.52 -16.77
CA GLN A 209 -1.68 30.30 -18.22
C GLN A 209 -1.01 28.98 -18.63
N ASN A 210 0.04 28.55 -17.92
CA ASN A 210 0.71 27.28 -18.16
C ASN A 210 -0.16 26.11 -17.72
N ILE A 211 -0.86 26.21 -16.57
CA ILE A 211 -1.78 25.17 -16.09
C ILE A 211 -2.93 24.98 -17.08
N GLU A 212 -3.53 26.06 -17.54
CA GLU A 212 -4.60 26.01 -18.55
C GLU A 212 -4.09 25.40 -19.87
N TYR A 213 -2.89 25.78 -20.31
CA TYR A 213 -2.23 25.21 -21.49
C TYR A 213 -2.02 23.70 -21.35
N TYR A 214 -1.55 23.23 -20.18
CA TYR A 214 -1.33 21.80 -19.93
C TYR A 214 -2.65 21.04 -19.79
N MET A 215 -3.65 21.56 -19.09
CA MET A 215 -4.97 20.92 -18.96
C MET A 215 -5.64 20.72 -20.32
N LYS A 216 -5.59 21.74 -21.20
CA LYS A 216 -6.10 21.64 -22.58
C LYS A 216 -5.39 20.58 -23.42
N ARG A 217 -4.14 20.24 -23.11
CA ARG A 217 -3.37 19.21 -23.84
C ARG A 217 -3.44 17.81 -23.22
N CYS A 218 -3.49 17.71 -21.90
CA CYS A 218 -3.59 16.45 -21.17
C CYS A 218 -5.02 15.89 -21.17
N TYR A 219 -6.02 16.77 -21.09
CA TYR A 219 -7.44 16.45 -21.07
C TYR A 219 -8.18 17.33 -22.10
N PRO A 220 -7.87 17.19 -23.40
CA PRO A 220 -8.60 17.92 -24.43
C PRO A 220 -10.06 17.47 -24.42
N ASP A 221 -10.98 18.42 -24.57
CA ASP A 221 -12.39 18.10 -24.81
C ASP A 221 -12.60 17.54 -26.22
N ASP A 222 -13.77 16.94 -26.44
CA ASP A 222 -14.10 16.26 -27.70
C ASP A 222 -13.96 17.19 -28.92
N GLN A 223 -14.30 18.48 -28.76
CA GLN A 223 -14.22 19.48 -29.81
C GLN A 223 -12.76 19.79 -30.18
N THR A 224 -11.89 19.93 -29.18
CA THR A 224 -10.45 20.15 -29.37
C THR A 224 -9.81 18.96 -30.07
N ILE A 225 -10.20 17.72 -29.72
CA ILE A 225 -9.71 16.51 -30.40
C ILE A 225 -10.17 16.52 -31.85
N LEU A 226 -11.46 16.79 -32.11
CA LEU A 226 -12.02 16.84 -33.46
C LEU A 226 -11.29 17.86 -34.34
N GLU A 227 -11.12 19.09 -33.88
CA GLU A 227 -10.45 20.15 -34.63
C GLU A 227 -9.00 19.81 -34.95
N LYS A 228 -8.28 19.18 -34.02
CA LYS A 228 -6.89 18.75 -34.23
C LYS A 228 -6.79 17.66 -35.29
N VAL A 229 -7.69 16.68 -35.26
CA VAL A 229 -7.75 15.58 -36.24
C VAL A 229 -8.15 16.09 -37.62
N LYS A 230 -9.13 17.01 -37.70
CA LYS A 230 -9.52 17.70 -38.94
C LYS A 230 -8.34 18.40 -39.59
N LYS A 231 -7.65 19.23 -38.80
CA LYS A 231 -6.50 19.99 -39.27
C LYS A 231 -5.41 19.06 -39.81
N ALA A 232 -5.11 17.98 -39.10
CA ALA A 232 -4.12 17.00 -39.53
C ALA A 232 -4.54 16.29 -40.83
N ARG A 233 -5.83 15.96 -40.99
CA ARG A 233 -6.40 15.40 -42.23
C ARG A 233 -6.25 16.36 -43.41
N GLU A 234 -6.61 17.63 -43.23
CA GLU A 234 -6.50 18.66 -44.27
C GLU A 234 -5.04 18.93 -44.67
N GLU A 235 -4.13 19.01 -43.69
CA GLU A 235 -2.70 19.24 -43.94
C GLU A 235 -2.07 18.07 -44.70
N TYR A 236 -2.42 16.83 -44.37
CA TYR A 236 -1.94 15.65 -45.07
C TYR A 236 -2.38 15.62 -46.54
N VAL A 237 -3.66 15.92 -46.80
CA VAL A 237 -4.22 16.02 -48.16
C VAL A 237 -3.54 17.16 -48.94
N ARG A 238 -3.35 18.32 -48.30
CA ARG A 238 -2.71 19.49 -48.92
C ARG A 238 -1.24 19.25 -49.25
N ALA A 239 -0.55 18.38 -48.50
CA ALA A 239 0.84 18.03 -48.74
C ALA A 239 1.06 17.06 -49.92
N ALA A 240 -0.01 16.64 -50.63
CA ALA A 240 0.09 15.81 -51.81
C ALA A 240 0.92 16.47 -52.92
N LYS A 241 1.89 15.74 -53.49
CA LYS A 241 2.65 16.21 -54.66
C LYS A 241 1.74 16.27 -55.90
N PRO A 242 2.09 17.04 -56.94
CA PRO A 242 1.34 17.04 -58.19
C PRO A 242 1.20 15.61 -58.76
N GLY A 243 -0.05 15.15 -58.95
CA GLY A 243 -0.37 13.80 -59.42
C GLY A 243 -0.51 12.73 -58.32
N GLU A 244 -0.26 13.07 -57.06
CA GLU A 244 -0.47 12.20 -55.91
C GLU A 244 -1.88 12.40 -55.34
N TYR A 245 -2.62 11.31 -55.11
CA TYR A 245 -3.89 11.36 -54.40
C TYR A 245 -3.66 10.93 -52.95
N ARG A 246 -3.93 11.83 -52.00
CA ARG A 246 -3.88 11.55 -50.56
C ARG A 246 -5.26 11.70 -49.96
N GLN A 247 -5.66 10.71 -49.18
CA GLN A 247 -6.88 10.73 -48.39
C GLN A 247 -6.65 9.96 -47.09
N LEU A 248 -7.33 10.35 -46.02
CA LEU A 248 -7.42 9.59 -44.79
C LEU A 248 -8.87 9.21 -44.58
N ASP A 249 -9.16 7.90 -44.61
CA ASP A 249 -10.51 7.35 -44.45
C ASP A 249 -10.66 6.45 -43.23
N VAL A 250 -9.54 6.02 -42.67
CA VAL A 250 -9.47 5.14 -41.49
C VAL A 250 -8.83 5.91 -40.33
N LEU A 251 -9.54 5.98 -39.21
CA LEU A 251 -9.06 6.56 -37.96
C LEU A 251 -8.91 5.46 -36.90
N PHE A 252 -7.70 5.30 -36.37
CA PHE A 252 -7.44 4.44 -35.22
C PHE A 252 -7.31 5.29 -33.95
N ILE A 253 -8.19 5.07 -32.96
CA ILE A 253 -8.20 5.81 -31.70
C ILE A 253 -7.51 4.98 -30.62
N LEU A 254 -6.38 5.51 -30.14
CA LEU A 254 -5.61 4.98 -29.01
C LEU A 254 -6.09 5.62 -27.71
N SER A 255 -6.73 4.85 -26.84
CA SER A 255 -7.26 5.36 -25.57
C SER A 255 -7.19 4.32 -24.46
N ASN A 256 -6.87 4.78 -23.26
CA ASN A 256 -6.95 3.99 -22.03
C ASN A 256 -8.34 4.06 -21.36
N ASP A 257 -9.34 4.65 -22.03
CA ASP A 257 -10.69 4.78 -21.52
C ASP A 257 -11.29 3.42 -21.18
N LYS A 258 -12.04 3.39 -20.07
CA LYS A 258 -12.84 2.26 -19.60
C LYS A 258 -14.31 2.62 -19.41
N THR A 259 -14.68 3.89 -19.64
CA THR A 259 -16.00 4.45 -19.32
C THR A 259 -16.97 4.44 -20.51
N GLY A 260 -16.48 4.22 -21.72
CA GLY A 260 -17.29 4.27 -22.96
C GLY A 260 -17.23 5.63 -23.67
N TRP A 261 -16.43 6.58 -23.17
CA TRP A 261 -16.19 7.89 -23.79
C TRP A 261 -15.76 7.77 -25.26
N VAL A 262 -14.93 6.77 -25.57
CA VAL A 262 -14.44 6.53 -26.94
C VAL A 262 -15.57 6.23 -27.93
N ASP A 263 -16.68 5.64 -27.49
CA ASP A 263 -17.83 5.38 -28.37
C ASP A 263 -18.57 6.69 -28.76
N GLY A 264 -18.55 7.69 -27.87
CA GLY A 264 -18.98 9.05 -28.18
C GLY A 264 -18.09 9.70 -29.25
N LEU A 265 -16.76 9.61 -29.07
CA LEU A 265 -15.81 10.13 -30.07
C LEU A 265 -15.97 9.45 -31.44
N LYS A 266 -16.21 8.14 -31.49
CA LYS A 266 -16.51 7.42 -32.75
C LYS A 266 -17.69 8.06 -33.48
N THR A 267 -18.74 8.43 -32.76
CA THR A 267 -19.92 9.08 -33.35
C THR A 267 -19.55 10.44 -33.94
N ILE A 268 -18.80 11.25 -33.19
CA ILE A 268 -18.34 12.58 -33.62
C ILE A 268 -17.50 12.49 -34.90
N PHE A 269 -16.57 11.55 -34.99
CA PHE A 269 -15.75 11.39 -36.20
C PHE A 269 -16.52 10.81 -37.38
N LYS A 270 -17.53 9.99 -37.13
CA LYS A 270 -18.41 9.50 -38.18
C LYS A 270 -19.23 10.63 -38.79
N ASP A 271 -19.78 11.51 -37.95
CA ASP A 271 -20.51 12.71 -38.38
C ASP A 271 -19.59 13.68 -39.14
N ASP A 272 -18.29 13.66 -38.84
CA ASP A 272 -17.27 14.40 -39.56
C ASP A 272 -16.84 13.79 -40.90
N GLY A 273 -17.39 12.64 -41.28
CA GLY A 273 -17.09 11.99 -42.55
C GLY A 273 -15.81 11.15 -42.54
N TRP A 274 -15.43 10.58 -41.39
CA TRP A 274 -14.54 9.42 -41.36
C TRP A 274 -15.32 8.15 -41.71
N HIS A 275 -14.78 7.34 -42.61
CA HIS A 275 -15.47 6.15 -43.10
C HIS A 275 -15.35 4.98 -42.11
N THR A 276 -14.12 4.74 -41.63
CA THR A 276 -13.81 3.66 -40.69
C THR A 276 -13.19 4.24 -39.43
N ILE A 277 -13.78 4.01 -38.26
CA ILE A 277 -13.19 4.38 -36.97
C ILE A 277 -13.05 3.13 -36.11
N VAL A 278 -11.82 2.84 -35.71
CA VAL A 278 -11.43 1.63 -34.99
C VAL A 278 -10.64 1.97 -33.74
N THR A 279 -10.69 1.07 -32.77
CA THR A 279 -9.96 1.12 -31.49
C THR A 279 -9.36 -0.25 -31.23
N THR A 280 -8.49 -0.35 -30.22
CA THR A 280 -7.96 -1.63 -29.73
C THR A 280 -9.07 -2.64 -29.39
N ARG A 281 -10.26 -2.18 -28.98
CA ARG A 281 -11.41 -3.05 -28.65
C ARG A 281 -12.07 -3.67 -29.87
N ASP A 282 -11.88 -3.07 -31.04
CA ASP A 282 -12.43 -3.55 -32.30
C ASP A 282 -11.48 -4.54 -32.99
N LEU A 283 -10.26 -4.71 -32.47
CA LEU A 283 -9.28 -5.66 -33.00
C LEU A 283 -9.64 -7.10 -32.64
N GLU A 284 -9.49 -8.01 -33.60
CA GLU A 284 -9.66 -9.44 -33.38
C GLU A 284 -8.40 -10.08 -32.77
N LEU A 285 -8.21 -9.87 -31.46
CA LEU A 285 -7.06 -10.40 -30.71
C LEU A 285 -7.38 -11.74 -30.05
N SER A 286 -6.48 -12.70 -30.21
CA SER A 286 -6.42 -13.92 -29.40
C SER A 286 -6.17 -13.59 -27.92
N GLN A 287 -6.30 -14.60 -27.06
CA GLN A 287 -6.06 -14.44 -25.63
C GLN A 287 -4.64 -13.93 -25.32
N ALA A 288 -3.62 -14.42 -26.04
CA ALA A 288 -2.24 -14.01 -25.85
C ALA A 288 -1.96 -12.62 -26.44
N GLU A 289 -2.61 -12.26 -27.56
CA GLU A 289 -2.46 -10.95 -28.19
C GLU A 289 -3.09 -9.82 -27.34
N LYS A 290 -4.11 -10.14 -26.55
CA LYS A 290 -4.67 -9.19 -25.58
C LYS A 290 -3.67 -8.80 -24.48
N ASP A 291 -2.73 -9.68 -24.12
CA ASP A 291 -1.66 -9.38 -23.14
C ASP A 291 -0.60 -8.41 -23.66
N ILE A 292 -0.56 -8.19 -24.97
CA ILE A 292 0.40 -7.33 -25.66
C ILE A 292 -0.29 -6.16 -26.39
N GLY A 293 -1.55 -5.86 -26.07
CA GLY A 293 -2.37 -4.89 -26.80
C GLY A 293 -1.73 -3.51 -26.94
N MET A 294 -0.98 -3.04 -25.94
CA MET A 294 -0.24 -1.76 -26.03
C MET A 294 0.90 -1.78 -27.05
N ALA A 295 1.52 -2.94 -27.28
CA ALA A 295 2.55 -3.10 -28.31
C ALA A 295 1.91 -3.16 -29.72
N VAL A 296 0.72 -3.75 -29.85
CA VAL A 296 -0.09 -3.73 -31.09
C VAL A 296 -0.50 -2.30 -31.44
N ASP A 297 -1.02 -1.58 -30.46
CA ASP A 297 -1.36 -0.16 -30.55
C ASP A 297 -0.18 0.71 -31.03
N MET A 298 1.01 0.47 -30.47
CA MET A 298 2.23 1.17 -30.85
C MET A 298 2.65 0.86 -32.29
N ASP A 299 2.52 -0.38 -32.76
CA ASP A 299 2.90 -0.75 -34.13
C ASP A 299 1.91 -0.21 -35.16
N LEU A 300 0.61 -0.21 -34.84
CA LEU A 300 -0.41 0.43 -35.66
C LEU A 300 -0.16 1.94 -35.78
N ALA A 301 0.24 2.59 -34.67
CA ALA A 301 0.64 4.00 -34.70
C ALA A 301 1.86 4.25 -35.60
N ARG A 302 2.83 3.32 -35.63
CA ARG A 302 4.02 3.39 -36.49
C ARG A 302 3.66 3.26 -37.97
N LEU A 303 2.66 2.46 -38.31
CA LEU A 303 2.19 2.25 -39.69
C LEU A 303 1.25 3.36 -40.19
N ALA A 304 0.71 4.19 -39.28
CA ALA A 304 -0.26 5.22 -39.63
C ALA A 304 0.36 6.31 -40.52
N ALA A 305 -0.40 6.75 -41.54
CA ALA A 305 -0.02 7.86 -42.42
C ALA A 305 -0.13 9.25 -41.75
N VAL A 306 -0.82 9.36 -40.62
CA VAL A 306 -0.75 10.55 -39.76
C VAL A 306 -0.91 10.09 -38.31
N PHE A 307 -0.04 10.57 -37.43
CA PHE A 307 -0.15 10.34 -35.99
C PHE A 307 -0.49 11.64 -35.26
N VAL A 308 -1.58 11.64 -34.49
CA VAL A 308 -1.99 12.78 -33.67
C VAL A 308 -1.88 12.41 -32.19
N GLY A 309 -0.78 12.83 -31.56
CA GLY A 309 -0.60 12.69 -30.11
C GLY A 309 -1.20 13.86 -29.33
N ASN A 310 -1.40 13.68 -28.02
CA ASN A 310 -1.84 14.75 -27.11
C ASN A 310 -0.77 15.87 -26.95
N GLY A 311 0.51 15.57 -27.26
CA GLY A 311 1.58 16.56 -27.28
C GLY A 311 1.93 17.13 -25.90
N ALA A 312 1.59 16.40 -24.84
CA ALA A 312 1.95 16.75 -23.47
C ALA A 312 3.38 16.28 -23.18
N THR A 313 4.31 17.24 -23.10
CA THR A 313 5.70 17.00 -22.67
C THR A 313 5.82 17.35 -21.18
N GLY A 314 5.84 16.33 -20.32
CA GLY A 314 6.11 16.50 -18.88
C GLY A 314 5.37 15.51 -17.98
N PRO A 315 5.97 15.10 -16.85
CA PRO A 315 5.27 14.30 -15.84
C PRO A 315 4.15 15.13 -15.19
N ILE A 316 2.94 14.57 -15.19
CA ILE A 316 1.70 15.06 -14.56
C ILE A 316 1.88 15.51 -13.08
N LEU A 317 2.99 15.12 -12.43
CA LEU A 317 3.34 15.50 -11.06
C LEU A 317 3.54 17.01 -10.85
N SER A 318 3.99 17.78 -11.85
CA SER A 318 4.11 19.25 -11.71
C SER A 318 2.75 19.96 -11.64
N LEU A 319 1.70 19.33 -12.18
CA LEU A 319 0.34 19.87 -12.16
C LEU A 319 -0.28 19.81 -10.76
N TRP A 320 -0.02 18.72 -10.01
CA TRP A 320 -0.58 18.50 -8.67
C TRP A 320 0.00 19.42 -7.60
N ALA A 321 1.26 19.85 -7.74
CA ALA A 321 1.88 20.80 -6.83
C ALA A 321 1.28 22.23 -6.94
N SER A 322 0.60 22.54 -8.05
CA SER A 322 0.23 23.92 -8.43
C SER A 322 -1.23 24.28 -8.16
N ILE A 323 -2.09 23.28 -7.96
CA ILE A 323 -3.53 23.47 -7.71
C ILE A 323 -3.79 23.97 -6.27
N LEU A 324 -2.82 23.82 -5.35
CA LEU A 324 -2.97 24.12 -3.91
C LEU A 324 -2.36 25.47 -3.45
N LEU A 325 -1.72 26.24 -4.33
CA LEU A 325 -1.06 27.51 -4.00
C LEU A 325 -1.72 28.84 -4.43
N PRO A 326 -2.67 28.91 -5.38
CA PRO A 326 -3.14 30.22 -5.88
C PRO A 326 -3.91 31.06 -4.84
N GLU A 327 -4.65 30.44 -3.92
CA GLU A 327 -5.44 31.16 -2.90
C GLU A 327 -4.58 31.83 -1.82
N VAL A 328 -3.29 31.50 -1.72
CA VAL A 328 -2.37 32.04 -0.71
C VAL A 328 -1.61 33.28 -1.21
N LEU A 329 -1.44 33.42 -2.53
CA LEU A 329 -0.61 34.50 -3.13
C LEU A 329 -1.40 35.76 -3.50
N GLU A 330 -2.71 35.66 -3.73
CA GLU A 330 -3.56 36.80 -4.11
C GLU A 330 -3.80 37.81 -2.96
N ALA A 331 -3.46 37.44 -1.71
CA ALA A 331 -3.58 38.31 -0.54
C ALA A 331 -2.33 39.21 -0.29
N MET A 332 -1.27 39.08 -1.09
CA MET A 332 0.02 39.75 -0.82
C MET A 332 0.34 40.98 -1.67
N ASP A 333 -0.52 41.39 -2.61
CA ASP A 333 -0.15 42.44 -3.59
C ASP A 333 -1.22 43.51 -3.80
N THR A 334 -1.39 44.41 -2.82
CA THR A 334 -1.84 45.79 -3.08
C THR A 334 -1.29 46.75 -2.02
N HIS A 335 -0.41 47.65 -2.44
CA HIS A 335 0.04 48.79 -1.64
C HIS A 335 -0.85 49.99 -1.91
N ASP A 336 -1.67 50.40 -0.92
CA ASP A 336 -1.81 51.81 -0.53
C ASP A 336 -2.68 52.02 0.74
N THR A 337 -2.18 52.85 1.66
CA THR A 337 -2.87 53.58 2.77
C THR A 337 -3.30 52.86 4.09
N PRO A 338 -3.39 53.58 5.25
CA PRO A 338 -2.58 53.23 6.43
C PRO A 338 -3.34 52.93 7.75
N ALA A 339 -2.58 52.31 8.66
CA ALA A 339 -2.62 52.44 10.13
C ALA A 339 -3.72 51.78 10.98
N ILE A 340 -4.75 51.13 10.44
CA ILE A 340 -5.74 50.40 11.29
C ILE A 340 -5.46 48.89 11.39
N TYR A 341 -4.55 48.34 10.58
CA TYR A 341 -4.25 46.90 10.55
C TYR A 341 -3.04 46.44 11.38
N ILE A 342 -2.31 47.35 12.03
CA ILE A 342 -1.11 46.99 12.81
C ILE A 342 -1.46 46.18 14.08
N TRP A 343 -2.69 46.30 14.60
CA TRP A 343 -3.15 45.50 15.74
C TRP A 343 -3.65 44.08 15.37
N LYS A 344 -3.94 43.81 14.10
CA LYS A 344 -4.27 42.43 13.64
C LYS A 344 -3.05 41.63 13.20
N ILE A 345 -1.93 42.31 12.88
CA ILE A 345 -0.68 41.65 12.45
C ILE A 345 0.06 41.01 13.63
N ILE A 346 -0.01 41.56 14.86
CA ILE A 346 0.64 40.95 16.03
C ILE A 346 0.02 39.58 16.42
N LEU A 347 -1.19 39.26 15.93
CA LEU A 347 -1.83 37.95 16.12
C LEU A 347 -1.62 36.98 14.94
N ALA A 348 -1.01 37.40 13.84
CA ALA A 348 -0.85 36.59 12.61
C ALA A 348 0.61 36.32 12.19
N VAL A 349 1.59 36.76 12.98
CA VAL A 349 3.02 36.54 12.72
C VAL A 349 3.55 35.11 13.00
N PRO A 350 2.85 34.15 13.67
CA PRO A 350 3.39 32.79 13.77
C PRO A 350 3.49 32.03 12.43
N SER A 351 2.78 32.43 11.36
CA SER A 351 2.68 31.61 10.14
C SER A 351 3.75 31.86 9.07
N PHE A 352 4.46 33.00 9.05
CA PHE A 352 5.32 33.33 7.90
C PHE A 352 6.82 32.97 8.06
N ILE A 353 7.29 32.64 9.26
CA ILE A 353 8.58 31.93 9.43
C ILE A 353 8.43 30.43 9.10
N GLY A 354 7.19 29.99 8.86
CA GLY A 354 6.80 28.59 8.74
C GLY A 354 7.14 27.87 7.44
N HIS A 355 7.72 28.51 6.42
CA HIS A 355 7.96 27.89 5.10
C HIS A 355 9.44 27.78 4.70
N LEU A 356 10.36 28.11 5.62
CA LEU A 356 11.69 27.51 5.68
C LEU A 356 11.70 26.27 6.61
N LEU A 357 10.51 25.76 6.96
CA LEU A 357 10.33 24.60 7.80
C LEU A 357 10.30 23.33 6.95
N VAL A 358 11.17 22.39 7.33
CA VAL A 358 11.06 20.96 7.06
C VAL A 358 9.58 20.54 7.09
N ASP A 359 9.09 19.81 6.08
CA ASP A 359 7.79 19.12 6.18
C ASP A 359 7.87 18.17 7.38
N LEU A 360 7.30 18.59 8.51
CA LEU A 360 7.36 17.86 9.77
C LEU A 360 6.35 16.70 9.79
N ASP A 361 5.46 16.57 8.81
CA ASP A 361 4.51 15.44 8.72
C ASP A 361 5.04 14.33 7.80
N GLN A 362 6.11 13.69 8.24
CA GLN A 362 6.73 12.57 7.54
C GLN A 362 6.57 11.29 8.38
N PRO A 363 6.64 10.09 7.77
CA PRO A 363 6.78 8.87 8.55
C PRO A 363 7.98 8.95 9.51
N PRO A 364 7.95 8.28 10.66
CA PRO A 364 9.12 8.14 11.52
C PRO A 364 10.19 7.22 10.88
N THR A 365 11.48 7.47 11.15
CA THR A 365 12.57 6.55 10.71
C THR A 365 12.74 5.36 11.66
N TYR A 366 12.35 5.55 12.93
CA TYR A 366 12.58 4.61 14.03
C TYR A 366 14.05 4.19 14.24
N GLU A 367 15.03 4.93 13.74
CA GLU A 367 16.46 4.55 13.84
C GLU A 367 16.90 4.26 15.28
N LYS A 368 16.49 5.13 16.22
CA LYS A 368 16.79 4.95 17.66
C LYS A 368 16.13 3.70 18.22
N LEU A 369 14.88 3.46 17.88
CA LEU A 369 14.13 2.29 18.35
C LEU A 369 14.71 0.99 17.76
N ARG A 370 15.03 0.96 16.47
CA ARG A 370 15.70 -0.18 15.81
C ARG A 370 17.08 -0.47 16.39
N THR A 371 17.82 0.59 16.72
CA THR A 371 19.12 0.47 17.40
C THR A 371 18.94 -0.12 18.80
N TRP A 372 17.94 0.35 19.55
CA TRP A 372 17.60 -0.22 20.85
C TRP A 372 17.17 -1.69 20.76
N GLU A 373 16.28 -2.04 19.81
CA GLU A 373 15.85 -3.41 19.55
C GLU A 373 17.05 -4.32 19.24
N THR A 374 18.02 -3.85 18.47
CA THR A 374 19.25 -4.60 18.15
C THR A 374 20.10 -4.89 19.40
N ASN A 375 20.01 -4.03 20.41
CA ASN A 375 20.78 -4.10 21.66
C ASN A 375 19.98 -4.65 22.85
N LEU A 376 18.83 -5.30 22.60
CA LEU A 376 18.06 -5.95 23.67
C LEU A 376 18.95 -6.95 24.45
N PRO A 377 18.79 -7.08 25.78
CA PRO A 377 19.69 -7.89 26.59
C PRO A 377 19.83 -9.35 26.13
N GLN A 378 18.75 -9.94 25.64
CA GLN A 378 18.70 -11.30 25.10
C GLN A 378 19.36 -11.47 23.73
N HIS A 379 19.78 -10.38 23.07
CA HIS A 379 20.52 -10.42 21.80
C HIS A 379 22.03 -10.62 21.97
N ASN A 380 22.47 -10.97 23.18
CA ASN A 380 23.83 -11.37 23.46
C ASN A 380 24.05 -12.87 23.15
N PHE A 381 24.99 -13.16 22.26
CA PHE A 381 25.33 -14.52 21.85
C PHE A 381 25.92 -15.39 22.97
N ASP A 382 26.54 -14.77 23.98
CA ASP A 382 27.27 -15.46 25.03
C ASP A 382 26.40 -15.79 26.25
N LEU A 383 25.08 -15.55 26.16
CA LEU A 383 24.14 -15.95 27.21
C LEU A 383 24.07 -17.48 27.32
N PRO A 384 23.88 -18.00 28.54
CA PRO A 384 23.66 -19.43 28.75
C PRO A 384 22.28 -19.84 28.21
N PHE A 385 22.10 -21.16 28.04
CA PHE A 385 20.78 -21.75 27.83
C PHE A 385 19.78 -21.26 28.90
N PRO A 386 18.54 -20.90 28.54
CA PRO A 386 17.86 -21.16 27.26
C PRO A 386 18.04 -20.08 26.17
N GLU A 387 18.95 -19.14 26.35
CA GLU A 387 19.23 -18.05 25.40
C GLU A 387 20.61 -18.21 24.73
N GLY A 388 21.05 -17.17 24.00
CA GLY A 388 22.35 -17.13 23.32
C GLY A 388 22.51 -18.16 22.20
N ARG A 389 23.76 -18.47 21.84
CA ARG A 389 24.08 -19.41 20.74
C ARG A 389 23.47 -20.79 20.92
N THR A 390 23.24 -21.21 22.15
CA THR A 390 22.67 -22.52 22.49
C THR A 390 21.16 -22.49 22.73
N GLY A 391 20.53 -21.31 22.71
CA GLY A 391 19.12 -21.14 22.97
C GLY A 391 18.22 -21.68 21.85
N ARG A 392 16.99 -22.09 22.17
CA ARG A 392 16.02 -22.62 21.19
C ARG A 392 15.10 -21.51 20.69
N TYR A 393 14.88 -21.46 19.39
CA TYR A 393 14.15 -20.40 18.71
C TYR A 393 13.06 -20.98 17.81
N VAL A 394 11.97 -20.24 17.64
CA VAL A 394 10.94 -20.53 16.63
C VAL A 394 10.52 -19.25 15.91
N TYR A 395 10.64 -19.28 14.59
CA TYR A 395 10.26 -18.20 13.70
C TYR A 395 9.04 -18.59 12.88
N PHE A 396 7.97 -17.81 13.00
CA PHE A 396 6.73 -18.00 12.24
C PHE A 396 6.75 -17.09 11.00
N SER A 397 7.37 -17.56 9.91
CA SER A 397 7.38 -16.81 8.64
C SER A 397 6.03 -16.86 7.91
N ASN A 398 5.12 -17.72 8.36
CA ASN A 398 3.73 -17.80 7.91
C ASN A 398 2.79 -16.78 8.58
N GLU A 399 3.28 -15.97 9.53
CA GLU A 399 2.49 -14.93 10.21
C GLU A 399 1.96 -13.87 9.23
N LEU A 400 0.78 -13.32 9.53
CA LEU A 400 0.11 -12.30 8.71
C LEU A 400 0.96 -11.04 8.48
N ILE A 401 1.00 -10.63 7.20
CA ILE A 401 1.61 -9.38 6.72
C ILE A 401 0.64 -8.66 5.78
N LYS A 402 0.79 -7.33 5.62
CA LYS A 402 0.00 -6.52 4.67
C LYS A 402 -1.52 -6.68 4.86
N ILE A 403 -1.94 -6.76 6.12
CA ILE A 403 -3.33 -6.74 6.54
C ILE A 403 -3.45 -5.79 7.74
N GLY A 404 -4.67 -5.48 8.20
CA GLY A 404 -4.88 -4.64 9.37
C GLY A 404 -4.16 -5.17 10.62
N TRP A 405 -3.55 -4.25 11.39
CA TRP A 405 -2.77 -4.52 12.60
C TRP A 405 -3.43 -5.55 13.54
N ASN A 406 -4.74 -5.45 13.73
CA ASN A 406 -5.45 -6.28 14.69
C ASN A 406 -5.63 -7.75 14.27
N ASN A 407 -5.57 -8.05 12.97
CA ASN A 407 -5.49 -9.45 12.53
C ASN A 407 -4.13 -10.03 12.87
N LYS A 408 -3.05 -9.25 12.66
CA LYS A 408 -1.69 -9.66 13.04
C LYS A 408 -1.55 -9.80 14.55
N LEU A 409 -2.05 -8.86 15.35
CA LEU A 409 -1.92 -8.88 16.81
C LEU A 409 -2.47 -10.17 17.43
N SER A 410 -3.66 -10.61 17.01
CA SER A 410 -4.25 -11.87 17.51
C SER A 410 -3.34 -13.07 17.27
N GLU A 411 -2.83 -13.20 16.04
CA GLU A 411 -1.97 -14.30 15.64
C GLU A 411 -0.61 -14.23 16.32
N LEU A 412 0.01 -13.04 16.34
CA LEU A 412 1.30 -12.78 16.94
C LEU A 412 1.33 -13.13 18.44
N LEU A 413 0.28 -12.77 19.18
CA LEU A 413 0.20 -13.14 20.60
C LEU A 413 0.01 -14.65 20.78
N MET A 414 -0.79 -15.31 19.96
CA MET A 414 -0.98 -16.75 20.06
C MET A 414 0.28 -17.54 19.65
N ASN A 415 1.01 -17.10 18.63
CA ASN A 415 2.30 -17.66 18.24
C ASN A 415 3.35 -17.46 19.32
N SER A 416 3.36 -16.29 19.98
CA SER A 416 4.23 -16.02 21.12
C SER A 416 3.90 -16.91 22.32
N HIS A 417 2.61 -17.15 22.61
CA HIS A 417 2.18 -18.09 23.65
C HIS A 417 2.58 -19.53 23.31
N LEU A 418 2.42 -19.94 22.05
CA LEU A 418 2.84 -21.26 21.57
C LEU A 418 4.36 -21.47 21.71
N ALA A 419 5.16 -20.46 21.37
CA ALA A 419 6.61 -20.49 21.55
C ALA A 419 7.01 -20.61 23.03
N TYR A 420 6.38 -19.79 23.89
CA TYR A 420 6.55 -19.83 25.34
C TYR A 420 6.25 -21.23 25.90
N LYS A 421 5.08 -21.79 25.57
CA LYS A 421 4.67 -23.15 25.99
C LYS A 421 5.54 -24.28 25.43
N SER A 422 6.31 -24.00 24.39
CA SER A 422 7.25 -24.95 23.77
C SER A 422 8.69 -24.78 24.27
N ASN A 423 8.92 -23.89 25.25
CA ASN A 423 10.24 -23.51 25.74
C ASN A 423 11.20 -23.07 24.61
N ARG A 424 10.70 -22.16 23.77
CA ARG A 424 11.43 -21.55 22.64
C ARG A 424 11.26 -20.04 22.64
N ALA A 425 12.32 -19.32 22.35
CA ALA A 425 12.24 -17.88 22.09
C ALA A 425 11.39 -17.64 20.83
N TYR A 426 10.32 -16.86 20.99
CA TYR A 426 9.54 -16.35 19.87
C TYR A 426 10.39 -15.35 19.08
N VAL A 427 10.39 -15.48 17.75
CA VAL A 427 11.10 -14.56 16.86
C VAL A 427 10.11 -13.52 16.37
N PHE A 428 10.17 -12.32 16.96
CA PHE A 428 9.26 -11.25 16.61
C PHE A 428 9.72 -10.48 15.37
N GLN A 429 8.72 -9.98 14.64
CA GLN A 429 8.88 -9.30 13.37
C GLN A 429 8.27 -7.91 13.42
N GLU A 430 8.71 -7.06 12.51
CA GLU A 430 8.06 -5.78 12.27
C GLU A 430 6.62 -5.94 11.76
N PHE A 431 5.80 -4.93 11.98
CA PHE A 431 4.53 -4.80 11.30
C PHE A 431 4.73 -4.26 9.89
N ILE A 432 4.38 -5.08 8.91
CA ILE A 432 4.44 -4.72 7.48
C ILE A 432 3.05 -4.27 7.06
N TRP A 433 2.95 -3.01 6.65
CA TRP A 433 1.68 -2.39 6.30
C TRP A 433 1.13 -2.85 4.95
N ASP A 434 -0.19 -2.86 4.86
CA ASP A 434 -0.84 -2.64 3.57
C ASP A 434 -0.80 -1.14 3.26
N SER A 435 -0.45 -0.79 2.01
CA SER A 435 -0.27 0.61 1.62
C SER A 435 -1.56 1.43 1.72
N SER A 436 -2.74 0.80 1.60
CA SER A 436 -4.03 1.49 1.75
C SER A 436 -4.37 1.85 3.19
N HIS A 437 -3.72 1.21 4.16
CA HIS A 437 -3.94 1.43 5.59
C HIS A 437 -2.88 2.33 6.23
N TYR A 438 -1.79 2.65 5.52
CA TYR A 438 -0.72 3.47 6.09
C TYR A 438 -1.18 4.93 6.32
N PRO A 439 -0.78 5.60 7.42
CA PRO A 439 -1.29 6.94 7.72
C PRO A 439 -0.83 8.03 6.74
N TRP A 440 0.28 7.80 6.03
CA TRP A 440 0.79 8.71 5.01
C TRP A 440 0.43 8.23 3.60
N PRO A 441 0.39 9.14 2.61
CA PRO A 441 0.25 8.76 1.21
C PRO A 441 1.55 8.15 0.68
N TYR A 442 1.44 7.38 -0.41
CA TYR A 442 2.55 6.63 -1.03
C TYR A 442 3.82 7.46 -1.28
N TYR A 443 3.68 8.72 -1.70
CA TYR A 443 4.83 9.59 -2.00
C TYR A 443 5.63 10.03 -0.76
N LYS A 444 5.10 9.84 0.46
CA LYS A 444 5.80 10.10 1.72
C LYS A 444 6.40 8.82 2.32
N PHE A 445 6.19 7.65 1.72
CA PHE A 445 6.72 6.40 2.25
C PHE A 445 8.25 6.47 2.30
N ARG A 446 8.82 6.02 3.42
CA ARG A 446 10.29 5.90 3.58
C ARG A 446 10.88 4.65 2.95
N THR A 447 10.04 3.70 2.62
CA THR A 447 10.41 2.40 2.04
C THR A 447 9.27 1.95 1.15
N TRP A 448 9.57 1.20 0.08
CA TRP A 448 8.56 0.67 -0.86
C TRP A 448 7.33 0.02 -0.20
N ILE A 449 7.52 -0.68 0.94
CA ILE A 449 6.44 -1.15 1.80
C ILE A 449 6.71 -0.63 3.22
N PRO A 450 5.84 0.23 3.79
CA PRO A 450 6.05 0.78 5.13
C PRO A 450 6.17 -0.31 6.20
N ARG A 451 7.07 -0.08 7.16
CA ARG A 451 7.33 -1.01 8.28
C ARG A 451 7.40 -0.26 9.60
N THR A 452 6.69 -0.78 10.59
CA THR A 452 6.69 -0.26 11.97
C THR A 452 7.32 -1.32 12.88
N PRO A 453 8.38 -0.99 13.64
CA PRO A 453 8.95 -1.92 14.62
C PRO A 453 7.90 -2.38 15.63
N LEU A 454 7.94 -3.64 16.04
CA LEU A 454 6.92 -4.18 16.96
C LEU A 454 6.90 -3.42 18.28
N ASN A 455 8.09 -3.03 18.78
CA ASN A 455 8.23 -2.25 20.00
C ASN A 455 7.70 -0.81 19.90
N ALA A 456 7.32 -0.34 18.71
CA ALA A 456 6.60 0.92 18.55
C ALA A 456 5.10 0.75 18.86
N LEU A 457 4.54 -0.45 18.68
CA LEU A 457 3.11 -0.74 18.83
C LEU A 457 2.79 -1.31 20.22
N ILE A 458 3.58 -2.27 20.69
CA ILE A 458 3.34 -2.98 21.95
C ILE A 458 4.63 -3.12 22.78
N ALA A 459 4.45 -3.41 24.06
CA ALA A 459 5.47 -3.82 24.99
C ALA A 459 5.05 -5.11 25.70
N GLY A 460 6.01 -5.75 26.39
CA GLY A 460 5.82 -7.04 27.05
C GLY A 460 6.62 -8.16 26.38
N PRO A 461 6.48 -9.41 26.86
CA PRO A 461 7.35 -10.51 26.45
C PRO A 461 7.37 -10.80 24.95
N THR A 462 6.23 -10.63 24.26
CA THR A 462 6.14 -10.86 22.81
C THR A 462 7.03 -9.92 22.00
N ALA A 463 7.26 -8.70 22.48
CA ALA A 463 8.18 -7.74 21.88
C ALA A 463 9.55 -7.72 22.57
N GLY A 464 9.96 -8.85 23.17
CA GLY A 464 11.27 -9.00 23.80
C GLY A 464 11.39 -8.38 25.21
N GLY A 465 10.27 -8.02 25.84
CA GLY A 465 10.24 -7.65 27.26
C GLY A 465 10.51 -8.85 28.18
N PRO A 466 10.72 -8.60 29.49
CA PRO A 466 10.91 -9.66 30.47
C PRO A 466 9.61 -10.44 30.71
N TRP A 467 9.75 -11.71 31.09
CA TRP A 467 8.69 -12.53 31.69
C TRP A 467 8.44 -12.15 33.15
N ASP A 468 7.58 -12.90 33.83
CA ASP A 468 7.40 -12.76 35.27
C ASP A 468 8.71 -13.05 36.04
N PRO A 469 8.88 -12.48 37.24
CA PRO A 469 10.00 -12.84 38.10
C PRO A 469 10.06 -14.36 38.33
N ALA A 470 11.26 -14.94 38.18
CA ALA A 470 11.53 -16.37 38.28
C ALA A 470 10.99 -17.26 37.14
N ASP A 471 10.38 -16.68 36.10
CA ASP A 471 10.15 -17.38 34.84
C ASP A 471 11.46 -17.42 34.05
N ASP A 472 11.96 -18.63 33.80
CA ASP A 472 13.21 -18.88 33.09
C ASP A 472 13.02 -19.14 31.59
N ALA A 473 11.80 -18.94 31.06
CA ALA A 473 11.56 -19.06 29.63
C ALA A 473 12.48 -18.13 28.81
N PRO A 474 12.97 -18.59 27.65
CA PRO A 474 13.81 -17.76 26.79
C PRO A 474 13.04 -16.54 26.27
N ARG A 475 13.64 -15.35 26.34
CA ARG A 475 12.98 -14.11 25.88
C ARG A 475 12.87 -14.07 24.36
N SER A 476 11.81 -13.42 23.88
CA SER A 476 11.61 -13.21 22.45
C SER A 476 12.75 -12.39 21.85
N VAL A 477 13.17 -12.73 20.62
CA VAL A 477 14.26 -12.06 19.91
C VAL A 477 13.79 -11.48 18.59
N SER A 478 14.45 -10.44 18.10
CA SER A 478 14.12 -9.86 16.80
C SER A 478 14.52 -10.82 15.67
N LEU A 479 13.81 -10.74 14.54
CA LEU A 479 14.18 -11.47 13.32
C LEU A 479 15.63 -11.18 12.89
N VAL A 480 16.14 -9.97 13.13
CA VAL A 480 17.54 -9.61 12.83
C VAL A 480 18.52 -10.41 13.68
N HIS A 481 18.26 -10.57 14.97
CA HIS A 481 19.09 -11.41 15.85
C HIS A 481 18.95 -12.89 15.48
N PHE A 482 17.72 -13.37 15.27
CA PHE A 482 17.45 -14.74 14.82
C PHE A 482 18.23 -15.09 13.55
N ASN A 483 18.28 -14.22 12.55
CA ASN A 483 19.03 -14.46 11.31
C ASN A 483 20.53 -14.64 11.53
N LYS A 484 21.09 -14.06 12.59
CA LYS A 484 22.51 -14.20 12.94
C LYS A 484 22.77 -15.45 13.79
N VAL A 485 21.91 -15.72 14.78
CA VAL A 485 22.08 -16.87 15.69
C VAL A 485 21.59 -18.18 15.07
N CYS A 486 20.68 -18.12 14.11
CA CYS A 486 20.07 -19.24 13.39
C CYS A 486 20.12 -18.95 11.88
N PRO A 487 21.29 -19.08 11.22
CA PRO A 487 21.40 -18.91 9.78
C PRO A 487 20.54 -19.96 9.03
N PRO A 488 20.14 -19.72 7.77
CA PRO A 488 19.28 -20.64 7.03
C PRO A 488 19.75 -22.10 6.99
N SER A 489 21.07 -22.34 7.00
CA SER A 489 21.67 -23.68 7.03
C SER A 489 21.44 -24.46 8.34
N GLU A 490 21.08 -23.78 9.43
CA GLU A 490 20.79 -24.41 10.74
C GLU A 490 19.29 -24.57 11.01
N ARG A 491 18.43 -24.05 10.12
CA ARG A 491 16.98 -24.05 10.34
C ARG A 491 16.36 -25.35 9.89
N ARG A 492 15.54 -25.93 10.76
CA ARG A 492 14.51 -26.87 10.31
C ARG A 492 13.30 -26.09 9.83
N ILE A 493 12.95 -26.28 8.56
CA ILE A 493 11.71 -25.77 8.00
C ILE A 493 10.60 -26.78 8.29
N ILE A 494 9.49 -26.30 8.84
CA ILE A 494 8.24 -27.06 8.98
C ILE A 494 7.18 -26.33 8.16
N ASN A 495 6.64 -26.98 7.14
CA ASN A 495 5.57 -26.39 6.36
C ASN A 495 4.22 -26.67 7.03
N THR A 496 3.34 -25.66 7.12
CA THR A 496 2.04 -25.86 7.77
C THR A 496 1.17 -26.88 7.05
N GLN A 497 1.34 -27.12 5.75
CA GLN A 497 0.61 -28.15 5.01
C GLN A 497 0.86 -29.57 5.53
N ASP A 498 1.99 -29.81 6.21
CA ASP A 498 2.38 -31.15 6.67
C ASP A 498 1.69 -31.51 8.01
N VAL A 499 1.10 -30.53 8.70
CA VAL A 499 0.52 -30.67 10.04
C VAL A 499 -0.92 -30.23 10.07
N LYS A 500 -1.21 -29.04 9.51
CA LYS A 500 -2.50 -28.36 9.59
C LYS A 500 -3.68 -29.20 9.07
N PRO A 501 -3.60 -29.95 7.95
CA PRO A 501 -4.77 -30.69 7.44
C PRO A 501 -5.39 -31.66 8.44
N ALA A 502 -4.60 -32.25 9.35
CA ALA A 502 -5.10 -33.17 10.37
C ALA A 502 -5.89 -32.49 11.49
N VAL A 503 -5.68 -31.18 11.70
CA VAL A 503 -6.26 -30.42 12.82
C VAL A 503 -7.00 -29.15 12.38
N ALA A 504 -7.13 -28.88 11.08
CA ALA A 504 -7.66 -27.62 10.53
C ALA A 504 -9.05 -27.25 11.11
N TRP A 505 -9.89 -28.26 11.35
CA TRP A 505 -11.25 -28.10 11.86
C TRP A 505 -11.41 -28.46 13.34
N ALA A 506 -10.31 -28.77 14.03
CA ALA A 506 -10.35 -29.12 15.45
C ALA A 506 -10.59 -27.90 16.35
N GLU A 507 -10.92 -28.14 17.61
CA GLU A 507 -10.96 -27.10 18.64
C GLU A 507 -9.59 -26.42 18.78
N GLY A 508 -9.59 -25.14 19.17
CA GLY A 508 -8.37 -24.33 19.28
C GLY A 508 -7.30 -24.97 20.16
N ASN A 509 -7.68 -25.55 21.30
CA ASN A 509 -6.76 -26.25 22.20
C ASN A 509 -6.11 -27.49 21.52
N VAL A 510 -6.85 -28.24 20.72
CA VAL A 510 -6.30 -29.40 19.98
C VAL A 510 -5.27 -28.95 18.94
N ILE A 511 -5.55 -27.85 18.23
CA ILE A 511 -4.59 -27.24 17.30
C ILE A 511 -3.33 -26.83 18.08
N PHE A 512 -3.51 -26.08 19.18
CA PHE A 512 -2.41 -25.59 20.01
C PHE A 512 -1.55 -26.73 20.57
N ASP A 513 -2.15 -27.74 21.18
CA ASP A 513 -1.45 -28.89 21.77
C ASP A 513 -0.66 -29.68 20.72
N THR A 514 -1.22 -29.82 19.51
CA THR A 514 -0.55 -30.51 18.40
C THR A 514 0.74 -29.79 18.00
N TRP A 515 0.67 -28.47 17.83
CA TRP A 515 1.83 -27.66 17.50
C TRP A 515 2.81 -27.53 18.67
N GLN A 516 2.32 -27.41 19.91
CA GLN A 516 3.15 -27.34 21.11
C GLN A 516 3.97 -28.63 21.25
N LYS A 517 3.34 -29.79 21.09
CA LYS A 517 4.02 -31.09 21.14
C LYS A 517 5.11 -31.17 20.09
N LEU A 518 4.79 -30.84 18.84
CA LEU A 518 5.74 -30.84 17.73
C LEU A 518 6.97 -29.96 18.01
N LEU A 519 6.75 -28.73 18.46
CA LEU A 519 7.82 -27.77 18.75
C LEU A 519 8.65 -28.16 19.98
N SER A 520 8.00 -28.73 21.00
CA SER A 520 8.67 -29.17 22.23
C SER A 520 9.57 -30.37 21.98
N GLU A 521 9.09 -31.36 21.23
CA GLU A 521 9.80 -32.61 20.92
C GLU A 521 10.87 -32.44 19.84
N ALA A 522 10.78 -31.41 18.99
CA ALA A 522 11.76 -31.17 17.94
C ALA A 522 13.17 -30.89 18.53
N PRO A 523 14.18 -31.70 18.21
CA PRO A 523 15.53 -31.54 18.76
C PRO A 523 16.26 -30.31 18.20
N GLU A 524 15.80 -29.80 17.04
CA GLU A 524 16.46 -28.69 16.38
C GLU A 524 16.27 -27.40 17.17
N ARG A 525 17.39 -26.71 17.34
CA ARG A 525 17.47 -25.44 18.04
C ARG A 525 16.73 -24.34 17.30
N CYS A 526 16.87 -24.29 15.97
CA CYS A 526 16.31 -23.26 15.10
C CYS A 526 15.18 -23.84 14.26
N ILE A 527 13.94 -23.41 14.51
CA ILE A 527 12.77 -23.80 13.71
C ILE A 527 12.21 -22.60 12.98
N GLU A 528 11.85 -22.80 11.72
CA GLU A 528 11.07 -21.85 10.94
C GLU A 528 9.78 -22.52 10.42
N ILE A 529 8.64 -21.91 10.71
CA ILE A 529 7.32 -22.35 10.25
C ILE A 529 6.95 -21.56 9.00
N GLN A 530 6.80 -22.26 7.88
CA GLN A 530 6.50 -21.67 6.58
C GLN A 530 5.08 -22.01 6.14
N MET A 531 4.46 -21.08 5.41
CA MET A 531 3.24 -21.35 4.67
C MET A 531 3.55 -22.14 3.40
N PRO A 532 2.63 -22.98 2.91
CA PRO A 532 2.76 -23.56 1.58
C PRO A 532 2.53 -22.49 0.50
N GLU A 533 2.66 -22.89 -0.76
CA GLU A 533 2.23 -22.04 -1.88
C GLU A 533 0.75 -21.67 -1.74
N GLU A 534 0.36 -20.45 -2.13
CA GLU A 534 -1.02 -19.93 -1.97
C GLU A 534 -2.08 -20.84 -2.60
N LYS A 535 -1.73 -21.54 -3.68
CA LYS A 535 -2.61 -22.49 -4.38
C LYS A 535 -2.93 -23.75 -3.55
N VAL A 536 -2.12 -24.06 -2.54
CA VAL A 536 -2.28 -25.21 -1.65
C VAL A 536 -3.10 -24.82 -0.42
N ASP A 537 -2.68 -23.76 0.27
CA ASP A 537 -3.42 -23.18 1.39
C ASP A 537 -3.22 -21.67 1.41
N ARG A 538 -4.28 -20.94 1.08
CA ARG A 538 -4.30 -19.47 1.11
C ARG A 538 -4.22 -18.90 2.53
N PHE A 539 -4.56 -19.71 3.53
CA PHE A 539 -4.58 -19.34 4.95
C PHE A 539 -3.59 -20.18 5.75
N GLY A 540 -2.35 -20.32 5.26
CA GLY A 540 -1.30 -21.17 5.85
C GLY A 540 -0.82 -20.79 7.26
N GLN A 541 -1.52 -19.92 7.99
CA GLN A 541 -1.31 -19.66 9.41
C GLN A 541 -1.59 -20.92 10.25
N ILE A 542 -0.93 -21.03 11.41
CA ILE A 542 -1.25 -22.09 12.39
C ILE A 542 -2.65 -21.87 12.95
N PHE A 543 -2.91 -20.64 13.40
CA PHE A 543 -4.19 -20.17 13.90
C PHE A 543 -4.83 -19.33 12.79
N ASP A 544 -5.53 -20.00 11.88
CA ASP A 544 -6.07 -19.37 10.69
C ASP A 544 -7.37 -18.58 10.95
N MET A 545 -7.83 -17.85 9.94
CA MET A 545 -9.03 -17.02 10.05
C MET A 545 -10.30 -17.83 10.38
N TYR A 546 -10.35 -19.12 10.03
CA TYR A 546 -11.50 -19.98 10.30
C TYR A 546 -11.55 -20.40 11.77
N LEU A 547 -10.40 -20.53 12.43
CA LEU A 547 -10.35 -20.66 13.88
C LEU A 547 -10.84 -19.37 14.54
N TRP A 548 -10.24 -18.24 14.18
CA TRP A 548 -10.55 -16.93 14.78
C TRP A 548 -12.01 -16.49 14.58
N GLY A 549 -12.65 -16.87 13.46
CA GLY A 549 -14.05 -16.55 13.16
C GLY A 549 -15.07 -17.53 13.74
N SER A 550 -14.68 -18.43 14.65
CA SER A 550 -15.57 -19.48 15.16
C SER A 550 -15.46 -19.67 16.68
N THR A 551 -16.45 -20.33 17.29
CA THR A 551 -16.45 -20.65 18.73
C THR A 551 -15.32 -21.58 19.15
N ARG A 552 -14.66 -22.26 18.20
CA ARG A 552 -13.55 -23.20 18.47
C ARG A 552 -12.38 -22.54 19.20
N VAL A 553 -12.17 -21.25 18.96
CA VAL A 553 -11.11 -20.47 19.62
C VAL A 553 -11.36 -20.28 21.12
N LEU A 554 -12.61 -20.38 21.59
CA LEU A 554 -12.94 -20.20 23.00
C LEU A 554 -12.32 -21.28 23.90
N SER A 555 -11.99 -22.45 23.35
CA SER A 555 -11.25 -23.50 24.06
C SER A 555 -9.86 -23.05 24.53
N LEU A 556 -9.27 -22.02 23.90
CA LEU A 556 -7.98 -21.45 24.26
C LEU A 556 -8.09 -20.35 25.32
N TRP A 557 -9.29 -19.86 25.63
CA TRP A 557 -9.47 -18.63 26.38
C TRP A 557 -8.83 -18.67 27.77
N GLU A 558 -9.14 -19.68 28.59
CA GLU A 558 -8.68 -19.73 29.97
C GLU A 558 -7.15 -19.86 30.07
N GLU A 559 -6.54 -20.68 29.21
CA GLU A 559 -5.08 -20.80 29.18
C GLU A 559 -4.43 -19.52 28.67
N PHE A 560 -4.93 -18.98 27.55
CA PHE A 560 -4.33 -17.81 26.93
C PHE A 560 -4.47 -16.57 27.80
N LYS A 561 -5.65 -16.31 28.40
CA LYS A 561 -5.90 -15.17 29.29
C LYS A 561 -4.88 -15.11 30.43
N ASN A 562 -4.58 -16.26 31.04
CA ASN A 562 -3.68 -16.39 32.18
C ASN A 562 -2.19 -16.50 31.78
N SER A 563 -1.88 -16.61 30.48
CA SER A 563 -0.49 -16.67 30.01
C SER A 563 0.28 -15.36 30.27
N PRO A 564 1.61 -15.40 30.51
CA PRO A 564 2.48 -14.22 30.55
C PRO A 564 2.35 -13.32 29.32
N VAL A 565 2.17 -13.92 28.15
CA VAL A 565 1.96 -13.18 26.89
C VAL A 565 0.72 -12.29 26.95
N SER A 566 -0.36 -12.76 27.56
CA SER A 566 -1.62 -12.04 27.65
C SER A 566 -1.62 -10.97 28.75
N HIS A 567 -1.22 -11.34 29.96
CA HIS A 567 -1.36 -10.45 31.12
C HIS A 567 -0.20 -9.45 31.27
N LEU A 568 0.99 -9.74 30.73
CA LEU A 568 2.12 -8.79 30.69
C LEU A 568 2.14 -7.93 29.41
N LEU A 569 1.26 -8.18 28.45
CA LEU A 569 1.13 -7.32 27.28
C LEU A 569 0.84 -5.87 27.75
N ALA A 570 1.45 -4.90 27.09
CA ALA A 570 1.31 -3.49 27.42
C ALA A 570 1.35 -2.64 26.13
N PRO A 571 0.80 -1.42 26.14
CA PRO A 571 1.10 -0.45 25.09
C PRO A 571 2.60 -0.13 25.09
N SER A 572 3.17 0.17 23.92
CA SER A 572 4.54 0.69 23.85
C SER A 572 4.65 2.06 24.56
N PRO A 573 5.88 2.52 24.90
CA PRO A 573 6.07 3.88 25.38
C PRO A 573 5.55 4.97 24.42
N ILE A 574 5.61 4.74 23.11
CA ILE A 574 5.08 5.66 22.09
C ILE A 574 3.56 5.76 22.22
N VAL A 575 2.86 4.62 22.22
CA VAL A 575 1.40 4.56 22.39
C VAL A 575 0.99 5.16 23.73
N HIS A 576 1.66 4.79 24.82
CA HIS A 576 1.37 5.32 26.15
C HIS A 576 1.54 6.85 26.21
N SER A 577 2.62 7.38 25.63
CA SER A 577 2.86 8.83 25.60
C SER A 577 1.80 9.59 24.80
N ALA A 578 1.24 8.99 23.73
CA ALA A 578 0.17 9.58 22.95
C ALA A 578 -1.12 9.70 23.77
N VAL A 579 -1.46 8.65 24.54
CA VAL A 579 -2.63 8.63 25.42
C VAL A 579 -2.50 9.67 26.53
N VAL A 580 -1.35 9.71 27.21
CA VAL A 580 -1.08 10.69 28.28
C VAL A 580 -1.15 12.12 27.76
N ARG A 581 -0.57 12.40 26.58
CA ARG A 581 -0.60 13.73 25.94
C ARG A 581 -2.03 14.21 25.68
N ASN A 582 -2.94 13.29 25.37
CA ASN A 582 -4.31 13.59 24.94
C ASN A 582 -5.37 13.41 26.03
N GLU A 583 -4.97 13.01 27.24
CA GLU A 583 -5.89 12.73 28.34
C GLU A 583 -6.73 13.95 28.75
N TYR A 584 -6.17 15.16 28.58
CA TYR A 584 -6.87 16.42 28.86
C TYR A 584 -8.14 16.61 28.00
N LEU A 585 -8.21 15.99 26.83
CA LEU A 585 -9.38 16.07 25.94
C LEU A 585 -10.62 15.42 26.55
N LEU A 586 -10.42 14.45 27.45
CA LEU A 586 -11.49 13.70 28.12
C LEU A 586 -12.12 14.47 29.29
N LEU A 587 -11.53 15.59 29.70
CA LEU A 587 -12.04 16.40 30.80
C LEU A 587 -13.43 16.97 30.47
N PRO A 588 -14.38 16.94 31.41
CA PRO A 588 -15.75 17.36 31.16
C PRO A 588 -15.84 18.83 30.72
N ARG A 589 -16.48 19.10 29.57
CA ARG A 589 -16.74 20.45 29.06
C ARG A 589 -18.16 20.96 29.38
N GLY A 590 -19.00 20.10 29.95
CA GLY A 590 -20.37 20.41 30.32
C GLY A 590 -20.50 21.19 31.63
N PRO A 591 -21.74 21.60 32.00
CA PRO A 591 -22.00 22.27 33.27
C PRO A 591 -21.57 21.40 34.45
N ARG A 592 -21.02 22.06 35.48
CA ARG A 592 -20.60 21.40 36.73
C ARG A 592 -21.83 20.75 37.37
N ARG A 593 -21.75 19.46 37.63
CA ARG A 593 -22.83 18.71 38.28
C ARG A 593 -22.74 18.80 39.79
N GLU A 594 -23.91 18.78 40.44
CA GLU A 594 -24.06 18.71 41.89
C GLU A 594 -23.84 17.29 42.42
N GLU A 595 -24.09 16.28 41.59
CA GLU A 595 -23.90 14.87 41.92
C GLU A 595 -22.41 14.48 41.97
N ARG A 596 -22.09 13.52 42.85
CA ARG A 596 -20.76 12.92 42.92
C ARG A 596 -20.53 12.04 41.70
N VAL A 597 -19.42 12.30 41.00
CA VAL A 597 -18.97 11.54 39.83
C VAL A 597 -17.53 11.05 40.05
N PRO A 598 -17.10 9.96 39.38
CA PRO A 598 -15.72 9.50 39.46
C PRO A 598 -14.73 10.61 39.08
N ALA A 599 -13.58 10.63 39.77
CA ALA A 599 -12.53 11.62 39.54
C ALA A 599 -11.70 11.31 38.29
N ASP A 600 -11.45 10.01 38.03
CA ASP A 600 -10.72 9.56 36.84
C ASP A 600 -11.59 9.76 35.58
N PRO A 601 -11.11 10.48 34.55
CA PRO A 601 -11.85 10.67 33.31
C PRO A 601 -12.20 9.35 32.59
N TYR A 602 -11.36 8.32 32.70
CA TYR A 602 -11.63 7.02 32.07
C TYR A 602 -12.80 6.29 32.72
N ASP A 603 -13.02 6.47 34.04
CA ASP A 603 -14.17 5.90 34.75
C ASP A 603 -15.51 6.55 34.35
N ARG A 604 -15.45 7.62 33.55
CA ARG A 604 -16.60 8.33 32.98
C ARG A 604 -16.69 8.25 31.46
N LEU A 605 -15.76 7.54 30.85
CA LEU A 605 -15.61 7.43 29.41
C LEU A 605 -16.43 6.27 28.84
N LEU A 606 -17.26 6.57 27.85
CA LEU A 606 -17.79 5.57 26.93
C LEU A 606 -17.01 5.66 25.61
N ALA A 607 -16.24 4.64 25.29
CA ALA A 607 -15.55 4.51 24.01
C ALA A 607 -16.40 3.69 23.03
N ILE A 608 -16.44 4.09 21.76
CA ILE A 608 -17.23 3.41 20.74
C ILE A 608 -16.45 3.28 19.44
N HIS A 609 -16.29 2.04 18.99
CA HIS A 609 -15.74 1.70 17.69
C HIS A 609 -16.85 1.74 16.63
N VAL A 610 -16.82 2.75 15.76
CA VAL A 610 -17.72 2.82 14.60
C VAL A 610 -16.92 2.57 13.33
N ARG A 611 -17.04 1.36 12.79
CA ARG A 611 -16.42 1.00 11.52
C ARG A 611 -17.33 1.41 10.36
N ARG A 612 -16.85 2.35 9.54
CA ARG A 612 -17.53 2.90 8.35
C ARG A 612 -16.66 2.70 7.10
N GLY A 613 -16.92 3.44 6.02
CA GLY A 613 -16.12 3.40 4.79
C GLY A 613 -16.26 2.08 4.02
N ASP A 614 -15.13 1.41 3.79
CA ASP A 614 -14.96 0.13 3.06
C ASP A 614 -15.66 -1.09 3.70
N PHE A 615 -16.30 -0.88 4.85
CA PHE A 615 -16.81 -1.96 5.68
C PHE A 615 -18.19 -2.46 5.26
N LYS A 616 -18.94 -1.71 4.44
CA LYS A 616 -20.25 -2.14 3.97
C LYS A 616 -20.13 -3.40 3.12
N GLU A 617 -19.17 -3.44 2.20
CA GLU A 617 -18.87 -4.61 1.37
C GLU A 617 -18.43 -5.80 2.24
N ALA A 618 -17.60 -5.55 3.25
CA ALA A 618 -17.15 -6.58 4.19
C ALA A 618 -18.32 -7.20 4.97
N CYS A 619 -19.32 -6.40 5.38
CA CYS A 619 -20.53 -6.91 6.04
C CYS A 619 -21.35 -7.84 5.14
N GLY A 620 -21.42 -7.53 3.83
CA GLY A 620 -22.04 -8.41 2.83
C GLY A 620 -21.34 -9.76 2.74
N GLU A 621 -20.00 -9.79 2.73
CA GLU A 621 -19.22 -11.03 2.73
C GLU A 621 -19.38 -11.82 4.04
N LEU A 622 -19.39 -11.15 5.20
CA LEU A 622 -19.63 -11.80 6.49
C LEU A 622 -21.00 -12.49 6.53
N ALA A 623 -22.03 -11.82 6.01
CA ALA A 623 -23.36 -12.39 5.85
C ALA A 623 -23.34 -13.58 4.88
N ARG A 624 -22.66 -13.44 3.73
CA ARG A 624 -22.53 -14.50 2.71
C ARG A 624 -21.86 -15.76 3.25
N TRP A 625 -20.90 -15.63 4.15
CA TRP A 625 -20.21 -16.77 4.78
C TRP A 625 -20.89 -17.30 6.04
N ASN A 626 -22.03 -16.71 6.42
CA ASN A 626 -22.76 -17.07 7.63
C ASN A 626 -21.89 -16.97 8.89
N SER A 627 -21.10 -15.89 8.98
CA SER A 627 -20.03 -15.72 9.98
C SER A 627 -20.57 -15.41 11.38
N SER A 628 -19.99 -16.01 12.41
CA SER A 628 -20.25 -15.57 13.79
C SER A 628 -19.42 -14.32 14.14
N PHE A 629 -19.56 -13.83 15.37
CA PHE A 629 -18.64 -12.81 15.91
C PHE A 629 -17.19 -13.33 15.90
N TYR A 630 -16.25 -12.39 15.87
CA TYR A 630 -14.83 -12.69 15.78
C TYR A 630 -14.24 -12.95 17.16
N SER A 631 -13.63 -14.11 17.34
CA SER A 631 -12.77 -14.48 18.46
C SER A 631 -13.35 -14.15 19.84
N TRP A 632 -12.67 -13.33 20.64
CA TRP A 632 -13.02 -13.06 22.04
C TRP A 632 -14.34 -12.29 22.19
N ASN A 633 -14.88 -11.73 21.11
CA ASN A 633 -16.24 -11.17 21.10
C ASN A 633 -17.32 -12.25 21.31
N LEU A 634 -16.98 -13.53 21.14
CA LEU A 634 -17.85 -14.68 21.39
C LEU A 634 -17.91 -15.09 22.88
N HIS A 635 -17.11 -14.45 23.76
CA HIS A 635 -16.98 -14.92 25.14
C HIS A 635 -18.35 -14.99 25.85
N PRO A 636 -18.71 -16.12 26.48
CA PRO A 636 -20.09 -16.40 26.89
C PRO A 636 -20.62 -15.49 28.01
N SER A 637 -19.73 -14.85 28.77
CA SER A 637 -20.09 -13.88 29.82
C SER A 637 -20.52 -12.53 29.27
N LEU A 638 -20.25 -12.23 27.99
CA LEU A 638 -20.58 -10.95 27.38
C LEU A 638 -22.09 -10.86 27.14
N PRO A 639 -22.70 -9.68 27.39
CA PRO A 639 -24.16 -9.53 27.38
C PRO A 639 -24.76 -9.57 25.97
N ASP A 640 -24.05 -9.00 24.99
CA ASP A 640 -24.54 -8.89 23.62
C ASP A 640 -24.04 -10.07 22.80
N LYS A 641 -24.96 -10.96 22.42
CA LYS A 641 -24.66 -12.16 21.62
C LYS A 641 -25.17 -12.00 20.21
N PHE A 642 -24.51 -12.68 19.27
CA PHE A 642 -25.01 -12.87 17.91
C PHE A 642 -25.26 -14.34 17.68
N LEU A 643 -26.54 -14.69 17.56
CA LEU A 643 -26.95 -16.03 17.15
C LEU A 643 -27.06 -16.01 15.63
N VAL A 644 -26.22 -16.81 14.99
CA VAL A 644 -26.23 -16.96 13.53
C VAL A 644 -27.62 -17.44 13.10
N PRO A 645 -28.35 -16.68 12.27
CA PRO A 645 -29.69 -17.07 11.84
C PRO A 645 -29.69 -18.40 11.08
N PRO A 646 -30.71 -19.26 11.25
CA PRO A 646 -30.82 -20.50 10.48
C PRO A 646 -31.10 -20.22 8.99
N GLY A 647 -30.86 -21.22 8.14
CA GLY A 647 -31.19 -21.15 6.71
C GLY A 647 -30.13 -20.53 5.81
N GLY A 648 -29.01 -20.06 6.36
CA GLY A 648 -27.80 -19.70 5.60
C GLY A 648 -26.85 -20.89 5.42
N GLU A 649 -26.14 -20.93 4.30
CA GLU A 649 -25.06 -21.88 4.00
C GLU A 649 -23.77 -21.12 3.67
N TRP A 650 -22.64 -21.80 3.71
CA TRP A 650 -21.37 -21.18 3.35
C TRP A 650 -21.39 -20.67 1.90
N GLY A 651 -21.22 -19.36 1.71
CA GLY A 651 -21.21 -18.73 0.41
C GLY A 651 -22.59 -18.31 -0.11
N LYS A 652 -23.68 -18.62 0.61
CA LYS A 652 -25.06 -18.29 0.22
C LYS A 652 -25.92 -18.04 1.46
N ASN A 653 -26.56 -16.87 1.55
CA ASN A 653 -27.48 -16.55 2.64
C ASN A 653 -28.80 -15.98 2.12
N THR A 654 -29.85 -15.96 2.96
CA THR A 654 -31.15 -15.36 2.61
C THR A 654 -31.10 -13.84 2.72
N PRO A 655 -31.91 -13.08 1.95
CA PRO A 655 -32.00 -11.63 2.09
C PRO A 655 -32.35 -11.18 3.52
N GLU A 656 -33.22 -11.92 4.21
CA GLU A 656 -33.61 -11.65 5.59
C GLU A 656 -32.43 -11.79 6.54
N ASN A 657 -31.61 -12.83 6.36
CA ASN A 657 -30.40 -13.01 7.13
C ASN A 657 -29.40 -11.90 6.83
N VAL A 658 -29.17 -11.56 5.56
CA VAL A 658 -28.28 -10.44 5.18
C VAL A 658 -28.67 -9.14 5.90
N ALA A 659 -29.97 -8.82 5.97
CA ALA A 659 -30.44 -7.64 6.69
C ALA A 659 -30.11 -7.67 8.19
N ILE A 660 -30.19 -8.84 8.85
CA ILE A 660 -29.79 -9.02 10.26
C ILE A 660 -28.30 -8.73 10.46
N TYR A 661 -27.45 -9.18 9.53
CA TYR A 661 -26.02 -8.89 9.56
C TYR A 661 -25.77 -7.39 9.33
N GLU A 662 -26.39 -6.79 8.32
CA GLU A 662 -26.22 -5.37 7.99
C GLU A 662 -26.60 -4.44 9.15
N GLU A 663 -27.73 -4.71 9.83
CA GLU A 663 -28.20 -3.90 10.95
C GLU A 663 -27.17 -3.77 12.08
N ARG A 664 -26.36 -4.81 12.32
CA ARG A 664 -25.37 -4.84 13.40
C ARG A 664 -23.95 -4.57 12.93
N CYS A 665 -23.61 -5.05 11.74
CA CYS A 665 -22.27 -4.91 11.19
C CYS A 665 -22.03 -3.50 10.62
N PHE A 666 -23.06 -2.88 10.03
CA PHE A 666 -23.02 -1.53 9.49
C PHE A 666 -24.25 -0.72 9.97
N PRO A 667 -24.38 -0.48 11.29
CA PRO A 667 -25.62 0.02 11.90
C PRO A 667 -25.97 1.44 11.42
N THR A 668 -27.27 1.78 11.44
CA THR A 668 -27.74 3.15 11.21
C THR A 668 -27.41 4.05 12.39
N ASP A 669 -27.44 5.36 12.20
CA ASP A 669 -27.16 6.32 13.27
C ASP A 669 -28.15 6.17 14.43
N GLU A 670 -29.44 5.97 14.14
CA GLU A 670 -30.47 5.70 15.15
C GLU A 670 -30.17 4.43 15.97
N PHE A 671 -29.73 3.36 15.31
CA PHE A 671 -29.34 2.13 15.98
C PHE A 671 -28.16 2.37 16.93
N ILE A 672 -27.15 3.10 16.47
CA ILE A 672 -25.97 3.44 17.28
C ILE A 672 -26.40 4.27 18.51
N LEU A 673 -27.24 5.29 18.34
CA LEU A 673 -27.74 6.10 19.46
C LEU A 673 -28.51 5.26 20.48
N ASN A 674 -29.42 4.41 20.02
CA ASN A 674 -30.16 3.49 20.86
C ASN A 674 -29.24 2.51 21.60
N LYS A 675 -28.14 2.09 20.98
CA LYS A 675 -27.13 1.25 21.62
C LYS A 675 -26.37 2.02 22.70
N ILE A 676 -25.95 3.25 22.43
CA ILE A 676 -25.27 4.12 23.40
C ILE A 676 -26.16 4.37 24.63
N ARG A 677 -27.44 4.72 24.44
CA ARG A 677 -28.40 4.95 25.53
C ARG A 677 -28.51 3.71 26.43
N ARG A 678 -28.81 2.55 25.84
CA ARG A 678 -28.95 1.27 26.59
C ARG A 678 -27.67 0.88 27.31
N ALA A 679 -26.52 1.00 26.65
CA ALA A 679 -25.23 0.68 27.27
C ALA A 679 -24.94 1.55 28.49
N ARG A 680 -25.22 2.86 28.39
CA ARG A 680 -25.09 3.80 29.50
C ARG A 680 -26.03 3.46 30.66
N GLU A 681 -27.30 3.22 30.37
CA GLU A 681 -28.31 2.88 31.38
C GLU A 681 -27.98 1.56 32.09
N ASP A 682 -27.63 0.51 31.36
CA ASP A 682 -27.26 -0.79 31.93
C ASP A 682 -26.03 -0.70 32.83
N TYR A 683 -25.02 0.07 32.41
CA TYR A 683 -23.81 0.27 33.21
C TYR A 683 -24.08 1.04 34.51
N VAL A 684 -24.89 2.11 34.46
CA VAL A 684 -25.26 2.86 35.65
C VAL A 684 -26.15 2.02 36.58
N ARG A 685 -27.11 1.25 36.04
CA ARG A 685 -27.98 0.37 36.82
C ARG A 685 -27.25 -0.79 37.49
N SER A 686 -26.13 -1.24 36.92
CA SER A 686 -25.31 -2.32 37.48
C SER A 686 -24.37 -1.88 38.61
N ARG A 687 -24.44 -0.61 39.06
CA ARG A 687 -23.67 -0.12 40.20
C ARG A 687 -23.89 -0.97 41.46
N LYS A 688 -22.80 -1.30 42.15
CA LYS A 688 -22.88 -1.92 43.48
C LYS A 688 -23.11 -0.83 44.54
N VAL A 689 -23.55 -1.25 45.72
CA VAL A 689 -23.75 -0.33 46.85
C VAL A 689 -22.42 0.37 47.18
N GLY A 690 -22.42 1.71 47.17
CA GLY A 690 -21.23 2.53 47.41
C GLY A 690 -20.38 2.85 46.18
N GLU A 691 -20.75 2.37 44.99
CA GLU A 691 -20.07 2.73 43.74
C GLU A 691 -20.76 3.92 43.05
N ASP A 692 -19.97 4.92 42.67
CA ASP A 692 -20.40 6.00 41.78
C ASP A 692 -20.16 5.55 40.33
N ARG A 693 -21.23 5.35 39.55
CA ARG A 693 -21.14 5.05 38.11
C ARG A 693 -21.84 6.13 37.32
N TYR A 694 -21.10 6.73 36.40
CA TYR A 694 -21.61 7.80 35.56
C TYR A 694 -20.79 7.89 34.27
N LEU A 695 -21.45 8.16 33.14
CA LEU A 695 -20.79 8.33 31.84
C LEU A 695 -21.24 9.66 31.23
N ASP A 696 -20.30 10.51 30.86
CA ASP A 696 -20.58 11.81 30.20
C ASP A 696 -19.53 12.27 29.19
N THR A 697 -18.48 11.47 29.00
CA THR A 697 -17.51 11.64 27.92
C THR A 697 -17.66 10.51 26.90
N LEU A 698 -17.67 10.87 25.61
CA LEU A 698 -17.59 9.93 24.50
C LEU A 698 -16.24 10.01 23.81
N PHE A 699 -15.67 8.85 23.49
CA PHE A 699 -14.55 8.73 22.57
C PHE A 699 -14.96 7.89 21.35
N LEU A 700 -15.04 8.53 20.17
CA LEU A 700 -15.39 7.90 18.90
C LEU A 700 -14.12 7.50 18.16
N LEU A 701 -13.88 6.20 18.05
CA LEU A 701 -12.81 5.66 17.22
C LEU A 701 -13.40 5.11 15.92
N THR A 702 -13.07 5.76 14.81
CA THR A 702 -13.65 5.48 13.49
C THR A 702 -12.65 5.69 12.37
N ASN A 703 -12.78 4.87 11.33
CA ASN A 703 -12.05 5.05 10.07
C ASN A 703 -12.75 6.01 9.10
N ASP A 704 -13.94 6.53 9.43
CA ASP A 704 -14.63 7.47 8.56
C ASP A 704 -13.84 8.77 8.43
N ARG A 705 -13.75 9.26 7.18
CA ARG A 705 -13.09 10.54 6.90
C ARG A 705 -14.01 11.62 6.31
N THR A 706 -15.32 11.37 6.31
CA THR A 706 -16.32 12.18 5.61
C THR A 706 -17.02 13.17 6.53
N LYS A 707 -18.00 13.91 6.00
CA LYS A 707 -18.87 14.82 6.76
C LYS A 707 -19.81 14.10 7.72
N TRP A 708 -20.04 12.79 7.52
CA TRP A 708 -20.88 11.99 8.40
C TRP A 708 -20.43 12.10 9.87
N LEU A 709 -19.13 12.06 10.13
CA LEU A 709 -18.62 12.15 11.50
C LEU A 709 -18.98 13.48 12.18
N ASP A 710 -18.94 14.59 11.44
CA ASP A 710 -19.29 15.91 11.98
C ASP A 710 -20.80 15.98 12.28
N GLU A 711 -21.63 15.48 11.37
CA GLU A 711 -23.10 15.39 11.54
C GLU A 711 -23.48 14.46 12.70
N PHE A 712 -22.76 13.35 12.86
CA PHE A 712 -22.96 12.40 13.94
C PHE A 712 -22.56 12.99 15.30
N LYS A 713 -21.46 13.77 15.36
CA LYS A 713 -21.09 14.55 16.57
C LYS A 713 -22.21 15.51 16.96
N GLU A 714 -22.81 16.23 16.02
CA GLU A 714 -23.95 17.12 16.33
C GLU A 714 -25.16 16.36 16.86
N THR A 715 -25.43 15.19 16.30
CA THR A 715 -26.52 14.32 16.76
C THR A 715 -26.29 13.87 18.21
N LEU A 716 -25.08 13.44 18.55
CA LEU A 716 -24.69 13.08 19.92
C LEU A 716 -24.78 14.26 20.90
N ARG A 717 -24.47 15.49 20.46
CA ARG A 717 -24.66 16.69 21.30
C ARG A 717 -26.12 16.95 21.62
N LYS A 718 -27.02 16.77 20.64
CA LYS A 718 -28.47 16.87 20.86
C LYS A 718 -28.99 15.83 21.86
N GLU A 719 -28.34 14.67 21.94
CA GLU A 719 -28.58 13.63 22.95
C GLU A 719 -28.01 13.96 24.35
N GLY A 720 -27.38 15.12 24.52
CA GLY A 720 -26.88 15.59 25.81
C GLY A 720 -25.42 15.18 26.13
N TRP A 721 -24.66 14.68 25.15
CA TRP A 721 -23.22 14.47 25.31
C TRP A 721 -22.47 15.79 25.13
N THR A 722 -21.77 16.22 26.18
CA THR A 722 -21.08 17.53 26.20
C THR A 722 -19.60 17.42 25.87
N THR A 723 -18.99 16.27 26.13
CA THR A 723 -17.58 16.00 25.83
C THR A 723 -17.53 14.85 24.83
N ILE A 724 -17.25 15.16 23.56
CA ILE A 724 -17.12 14.20 22.48
C ILE A 724 -15.73 14.39 21.87
N VAL A 725 -14.91 13.36 21.95
CA VAL A 725 -13.55 13.29 21.43
C VAL A 725 -13.52 12.20 20.37
N THR A 726 -12.72 12.40 19.33
CA THR A 726 -12.53 11.44 18.24
C THR A 726 -11.05 11.21 17.98
N THR A 727 -10.69 10.17 17.23
CA THR A 727 -9.31 9.94 16.76
C THR A 727 -8.72 11.18 16.05
N ARG A 728 -9.56 11.98 15.38
CA ARG A 728 -9.15 13.23 14.70
C ARG A 728 -8.84 14.38 15.63
N ASP A 729 -9.36 14.35 16.86
CA ASP A 729 -9.14 15.38 17.86
C ASP A 729 -7.80 15.14 18.62
N LEU A 730 -7.12 14.00 18.39
CA LEU A 730 -5.86 13.66 19.05
C LEU A 730 -4.68 14.45 18.46
N GLU A 731 -3.87 15.02 19.34
CA GLU A 731 -2.57 15.61 19.03
C GLU A 731 -1.50 14.52 19.02
N LEU A 732 -1.08 14.11 17.82
CA LEU A 732 -0.09 13.04 17.61
C LEU A 732 1.15 13.61 16.89
N ASP A 733 2.34 13.24 17.35
CA ASP A 733 3.56 13.43 16.56
C ASP A 733 3.72 12.32 15.50
N MET A 734 4.82 12.36 14.73
CA MET A 734 5.07 11.39 13.65
C MET A 734 5.07 9.94 14.14
N GLU A 735 5.73 9.63 15.26
CA GLU A 735 5.79 8.26 15.78
C GLU A 735 4.41 7.82 16.29
N GLN A 736 3.71 8.71 16.99
CA GLN A 736 2.38 8.43 17.54
C GLN A 736 1.32 8.29 16.44
N LYS A 737 1.42 9.04 15.35
CA LYS A 737 0.54 8.94 14.17
C LYS A 737 0.71 7.59 13.46
N ASP A 738 1.95 7.10 13.35
CA ASP A 738 2.26 5.80 12.77
C ASP A 738 1.56 4.66 13.52
N VAL A 739 1.46 4.79 14.85
CA VAL A 739 0.83 3.78 15.73
C VAL A 739 -0.58 4.16 16.19
N GLY A 740 -1.25 5.10 15.51
CA GLY A 740 -2.51 5.69 15.95
C GLY A 740 -3.64 4.69 16.24
N MET A 741 -3.67 3.55 15.53
CA MET A 741 -4.66 2.50 15.79
C MET A 741 -4.47 1.86 17.18
N ALA A 742 -3.23 1.73 17.66
CA ALA A 742 -2.93 1.20 18.99
C ALA A 742 -3.24 2.24 20.08
N VAL A 743 -3.14 3.54 19.75
CA VAL A 743 -3.60 4.65 20.62
C VAL A 743 -5.12 4.58 20.84
N ASP A 744 -5.89 4.41 19.77
CA ASP A 744 -7.36 4.22 19.87
C ASP A 744 -7.71 3.01 20.73
N MET A 745 -6.98 1.89 20.55
CA MET A 745 -7.18 0.68 21.36
C MET A 745 -6.95 0.93 22.85
N GLU A 746 -5.96 1.73 23.21
CA GLU A 746 -5.64 2.01 24.61
C GLU A 746 -6.68 2.91 25.28
N PHE A 747 -7.21 3.92 24.58
CA PHE A 747 -8.38 4.68 25.06
C PHE A 747 -9.59 3.77 25.30
N ALA A 748 -9.87 2.86 24.36
CA ALA A 748 -10.99 1.92 24.47
C ALA A 748 -10.79 0.85 25.56
N ARG A 749 -9.55 0.39 25.78
CA ARG A 749 -9.21 -0.53 26.88
C ARG A 749 -9.47 0.13 28.24
N ARG A 750 -9.04 1.38 28.41
CA ARG A 750 -9.14 2.12 29.68
C ARG A 750 -10.55 2.62 29.97
N ALA A 751 -11.40 2.86 28.97
CA ALA A 751 -12.75 3.40 29.14
C ALA A 751 -13.61 2.60 30.15
N ALA A 752 -14.51 3.28 30.86
CA ALA A 752 -15.48 2.63 31.73
C ALA A 752 -16.37 1.67 30.94
N VAL A 753 -16.87 2.10 29.78
CA VAL A 753 -17.68 1.27 28.87
C VAL A 753 -17.08 1.31 27.46
N PHE A 754 -17.07 0.16 26.79
CA PHE A 754 -16.68 0.03 25.39
C PHE A 754 -17.82 -0.59 24.57
N ILE A 755 -18.18 0.06 23.46
CA ILE A 755 -19.09 -0.48 22.44
C ILE A 755 -18.29 -0.79 21.17
N GLY A 756 -18.32 -2.03 20.71
CA GLY A 756 -17.58 -2.48 19.54
C GLY A 756 -18.43 -3.11 18.44
N ASN A 757 -17.77 -3.42 17.32
CA ASN A 757 -18.35 -4.25 16.27
C ASN A 757 -17.94 -5.71 16.48
N GLY A 758 -18.92 -6.60 16.67
CA GLY A 758 -18.66 -7.99 17.05
C GLY A 758 -17.87 -8.81 16.01
N TRP A 759 -17.85 -8.42 14.74
CA TRP A 759 -17.06 -9.08 13.69
C TRP A 759 -15.65 -8.50 13.52
N SER A 760 -15.33 -7.41 14.22
CA SER A 760 -14.04 -6.76 14.07
C SER A 760 -12.97 -7.38 14.98
N SER A 761 -11.84 -7.75 14.39
CA SER A 761 -10.63 -8.13 15.14
C SER A 761 -10.09 -6.99 15.99
N PHE A 762 -10.25 -5.73 15.55
CA PHE A 762 -9.94 -4.54 16.35
C PHE A 762 -10.71 -4.52 17.66
N THR A 763 -12.02 -4.76 17.58
CA THR A 763 -12.88 -4.88 18.76
C THR A 763 -12.47 -6.09 19.62
N SER A 764 -12.21 -7.25 19.01
CA SER A 764 -11.83 -8.47 19.75
C SER A 764 -10.56 -8.30 20.57
N ASN A 765 -9.54 -7.61 20.05
CA ASN A 765 -8.31 -7.37 20.82
C ASN A 765 -8.53 -6.41 21.99
N ILE A 766 -9.39 -5.39 21.84
CA ILE A 766 -9.78 -4.53 22.97
C ILE A 766 -10.54 -5.36 24.02
N VAL A 767 -11.46 -6.23 23.59
CA VAL A 767 -12.23 -7.09 24.49
C VAL A 767 -11.34 -8.04 25.27
N HIS A 768 -10.37 -8.70 24.61
CA HIS A 768 -9.35 -9.51 25.28
C HIS A 768 -8.67 -8.74 26.40
N ARG A 769 -8.14 -7.56 26.09
CA ARG A 769 -7.45 -6.71 27.05
C ARG A 769 -8.34 -6.28 28.21
N ARG A 770 -9.56 -5.84 27.93
CA ARG A 770 -10.52 -5.43 28.97
C ARG A 770 -10.86 -6.58 29.92
N LEU A 771 -11.05 -7.79 29.40
CA LEU A 771 -11.33 -8.97 30.21
C LEU A 771 -10.11 -9.44 31.02
N VAL A 772 -8.90 -9.28 30.49
CA VAL A 772 -7.63 -9.51 31.21
C VAL A 772 -7.46 -8.50 32.35
N ASP A 773 -7.76 -7.22 32.09
CA ASP A 773 -7.76 -6.14 33.08
C ASP A 773 -8.87 -6.28 34.15
N GLY A 774 -9.73 -7.30 34.04
CA GLY A 774 -10.81 -7.55 34.99
C GLY A 774 -12.00 -6.60 34.84
N ARG A 775 -12.16 -5.92 33.69
CA ARG A 775 -13.36 -5.11 33.43
C ARG A 775 -14.61 -5.99 33.42
N GLU A 776 -15.67 -5.50 34.04
CA GLU A 776 -16.92 -6.25 34.15
C GLU A 776 -17.55 -6.51 32.78
N PRO A 777 -18.13 -7.71 32.52
CA PRO A 777 -18.72 -8.01 31.22
C PRO A 777 -19.81 -7.03 30.78
N ILE A 778 -20.57 -6.46 31.72
CA ILE A 778 -21.61 -5.45 31.42
C ILE A 778 -21.05 -4.17 30.78
N SER A 779 -19.74 -3.91 30.96
CA SER A 779 -19.05 -2.76 30.38
C SER A 779 -18.55 -2.98 28.95
N ILE A 780 -18.72 -4.19 28.40
CA ILE A 780 -18.29 -4.57 27.06
C ILE A 780 -19.54 -4.88 26.25
N ARG A 781 -19.80 -4.07 25.22
CA ARG A 781 -21.05 -4.12 24.44
C ARG A 781 -20.76 -4.23 22.95
N PHE A 782 -21.72 -4.77 22.21
CA PHE A 782 -21.66 -4.87 20.74
C PHE A 782 -22.96 -4.38 20.10
N TYR A 783 -22.91 -3.94 18.84
CA TYR A 783 -24.10 -3.66 18.05
C TYR A 783 -25.01 -4.89 17.92
#